data_AF-A0AAE0HFV4-F1
#
_entry.id   AF-A0AAE0HFV4-F1
#
_cell.length_a   1.000
_cell.length_b   1.000
_cell.length_c   1.000
_cell.angle_alpha   90.00
_cell.angle_beta   90.00
_cell.angle_gamma   90.00
#
_symmetry.space_group_name_H-M   'P 1'
#
loop_
_entity.id
_entity.type
_entity.pdbx_description
1 polymer ?
#
loop_
_entity_poly.entity_id
_entity_poly.type
_entity_poly.pdbx_seq_one_letter_code
_entity_poly.pdbx_strand_id
1 'polypeptide(L)'
;MSASRIEKHHDVGVEHDRFPPCLFPPLHHSQASPPAGTESTPEFGFVIEPQFLPGRQWHESGHHVDLLTVCKAAWLLTLKCFVQTDIVSFAYQQEAVEAGCTSRMNNDPVLYFTRVDNDEEVQGFLRRLGGITPSDVLEAPRGHEIRAVKGQGVAADFANTMLCYYGEGDYGKGDYGTRPMGLTTRKPLGMDILVSISKESTDCISAALEFRRVHMSLDAATSVLRTVQHIASQLFDVTMTAPGCDVAVRLQDIDVCSTHDWQLVRQLTASISPVEEQCLHDMIVAQCRRSPNSTAVISTDGEALTYGELDDISQRLAYRLVRLGVKPETFVLSCFQKSIWAVVARLAILRAGGAYVSIHATNPPAYLDSVIARTAAPIIVCDERHANQFRHLVPITIETSPSMLRDLPMPDRVPVCDTVRPENACLILFTSGSTGKPKGIVQVHRSYATAVRNYAKIMALGTNTRFFSFDEYAFDISNLDFLVPLISGGCCCVPVPMATTQDLAYNITALKANATFLTATVAVKLDPADVPTLELLCVGGEPLSTELVAKWTGGSTRLVNQYGMGETAISCCYNDKVRPGRANLGRPTSGAVFVVDASSHNKLLPVGAVELLMEGHHLARGYLDQTTARTTQAVFLDAPPTWMSAMHPARASGEGQTRLYRSGDLGRWNHDGTIDYVGRKDHMLKLDGCRINALEVEHEARKRLSPLDTIIVDVFGLLDGEEDPVLAALLHLDGHSANAMRVSPTASLPGEPSVMDVEEDPYAAIKVAEIKEVIAAALPSHMVPTLFLQMSHVPRTPSKKTDRRMISHVGLMYYLDRRAERSRNPTRGRNDRFVNYG
;
A
#
# COMPACT_ATOMS: atom_id res chain seq x y z
N MET A 1 44.37 52.55 -33.07
CA MET A 1 42.93 52.45 -32.76
C MET A 1 42.40 51.15 -33.34
N SER A 2 41.52 50.44 -32.63
CA SER A 2 40.56 49.43 -33.16
C SER A 2 41.11 48.13 -33.80
N ALA A 3 40.45 46.96 -33.79
CA ALA A 3 39.77 46.19 -32.73
C ALA A 3 39.17 44.89 -33.33
N SER A 4 39.14 43.78 -32.55
CA SER A 4 38.37 42.53 -32.79
C SER A 4 38.78 41.67 -34.01
N ARG A 5 38.52 40.35 -34.06
CA ARG A 5 37.67 39.47 -33.24
C ARG A 5 38.40 38.20 -32.79
N ILE A 6 38.00 37.67 -31.64
CA ILE A 6 38.22 36.27 -31.22
C ILE A 6 36.92 35.51 -31.52
N GLU A 7 36.99 34.35 -32.17
CA GLU A 7 35.82 33.52 -32.42
C GLU A 7 35.43 32.74 -31.15
N LYS A 8 34.14 32.79 -30.80
CA LYS A 8 33.56 31.98 -29.73
C LYS A 8 33.17 30.63 -30.32
N HIS A 9 33.79 29.54 -29.86
CA HIS A 9 33.10 28.26 -29.91
C HIS A 9 31.95 28.30 -28.91
N HIS A 10 30.74 28.02 -29.38
CA HIS A 10 29.57 27.85 -28.53
C HIS A 10 29.64 26.50 -27.79
N ASP A 11 29.25 26.50 -26.52
CA ASP A 11 28.96 25.28 -25.77
C ASP A 11 27.96 24.42 -26.55
N VAL A 12 28.39 23.20 -26.90
CA VAL A 12 27.48 22.15 -27.32
C VAL A 12 26.88 21.57 -26.06
N GLY A 13 25.58 21.80 -25.85
CA GLY A 13 24.88 21.40 -24.63
C GLY A 13 25.06 19.93 -24.31
N VAL A 14 25.55 19.64 -23.10
CA VAL A 14 25.75 18.27 -22.61
C VAL A 14 24.38 17.67 -22.30
N GLU A 15 23.99 16.62 -23.02
CA GLU A 15 22.84 15.81 -22.66
C GLU A 15 23.07 15.15 -21.29
N HIS A 16 22.22 15.50 -20.33
CA HIS A 16 22.25 14.97 -18.97
C HIS A 16 21.60 13.57 -18.93
N ASP A 17 22.42 12.52 -18.82
CA ASP A 17 21.96 11.26 -18.23
C ASP A 17 21.47 11.55 -16.81
N ARG A 18 20.16 11.32 -16.56
CA ARG A 18 19.46 11.88 -15.39
C ARG A 18 19.62 11.01 -14.14
N PHE A 19 20.19 11.59 -13.09
CA PHE A 19 20.07 11.05 -11.72
C PHE A 19 18.86 11.67 -11.00
N PRO A 20 18.00 10.87 -10.34
CA PRO A 20 16.89 11.40 -9.56
C PRO A 20 17.39 12.08 -8.27
N PRO A 21 16.67 13.08 -7.74
CA PRO A 21 17.02 13.72 -6.49
C PRO A 21 16.77 12.77 -5.30
N CYS A 22 17.73 12.70 -4.37
CA CYS A 22 17.67 11.88 -3.16
C CYS A 22 17.19 12.74 -1.98
N LEU A 23 15.88 13.01 -1.95
CA LEU A 23 15.24 13.78 -0.90
C LEU A 23 14.81 12.86 0.24
N PHE A 24 15.38 13.08 1.43
CA PHE A 24 14.92 12.43 2.66
C PHE A 24 13.47 12.84 2.93
N PRO A 25 12.55 11.90 3.18
CA PRO A 25 11.13 12.20 3.32
C PRO A 25 10.82 12.79 4.71
N PRO A 26 9.86 13.73 4.81
CA PRO A 26 9.44 14.25 6.11
C PRO A 26 8.88 13.13 7.00
N LEU A 27 9.31 13.14 8.26
CA LEU A 27 8.90 12.23 9.34
C LEU A 27 8.08 12.96 10.43
N HIS A 28 7.67 14.21 10.19
CA HIS A 28 6.88 14.99 11.15
C HIS A 28 5.36 14.89 10.92
N HIS A 29 4.60 14.87 12.01
CA HIS A 29 3.14 14.62 12.01
C HIS A 29 2.24 15.83 11.86
N SER A 30 2.79 17.05 11.98
CA SER A 30 2.03 18.28 11.82
C SER A 30 2.42 19.02 10.55
N GLN A 31 1.44 19.28 9.70
CA GLN A 31 1.29 20.59 9.09
C GLN A 31 -0.11 21.11 9.39
N ALA A 32 -0.23 21.93 10.42
CA ALA A 32 -0.74 23.25 10.12
C ALA A 32 0.42 23.95 9.41
N SER A 33 0.38 24.07 8.09
CA SER A 33 1.31 24.95 7.39
C SER A 33 1.11 26.34 7.99
N PRO A 34 2.18 27.08 8.38
CA PRO A 34 2.01 28.44 8.85
C PRO A 34 1.27 29.24 7.77
N PRO A 35 0.30 30.09 8.14
CA PRO A 35 -0.49 30.83 7.15
C PRO A 35 0.44 31.63 6.25
N ALA A 36 0.21 31.51 4.94
CA ALA A 36 1.02 32.15 3.91
C ALA A 36 1.14 33.66 4.18
N GLY A 37 2.37 34.14 4.38
CA GLY A 37 2.64 35.53 4.77
C GLY A 37 3.35 35.71 6.12
N THR A 38 3.71 34.64 6.84
CA THR A 38 4.58 34.73 8.03
C THR A 38 5.98 34.17 7.75
N GLU A 39 6.93 35.07 7.47
CA GLU A 39 8.38 34.76 7.49
C GLU A 39 8.84 34.50 8.94
N SER A 40 8.45 33.35 9.49
CA SER A 40 9.02 32.84 10.73
C SER A 40 10.40 32.25 10.44
N THR A 41 11.37 32.54 11.31
CA THR A 41 12.70 31.91 11.24
C THR A 41 12.53 30.40 11.43
N PRO A 42 13.13 29.56 10.56
CA PRO A 42 12.91 28.11 10.62
C PRO A 42 13.40 27.54 11.96
N GLU A 43 12.50 26.94 12.73
CA GLU A 43 12.86 26.26 13.97
C GLU A 43 13.64 24.96 13.68
N PHE A 44 14.78 24.81 14.35
CA PHE A 44 15.59 23.59 14.31
C PHE A 44 15.53 22.81 15.63
N GLY A 45 15.62 21.49 15.53
CA GLY A 45 15.98 20.60 16.62
C GLY A 45 17.40 20.08 16.45
N PHE A 46 17.95 19.51 17.52
CA PHE A 46 19.24 18.81 17.50
C PHE A 46 19.17 17.58 18.42
N VAL A 47 19.79 16.48 17.99
CA VAL A 47 20.10 15.30 18.81
C VAL A 47 21.60 15.12 18.80
N ILE A 48 22.20 14.75 19.93
CA ILE A 48 23.64 14.48 20.06
C ILE A 48 23.83 13.07 20.60
N GLU A 49 24.72 12.32 19.97
CA GLU A 49 25.26 11.06 20.47
C GLU A 49 26.75 11.27 20.84
N PRO A 50 27.10 11.35 22.14
CA PRO A 50 28.47 11.63 22.59
C PRO A 50 29.45 10.46 22.36
N GLN A 51 28.96 9.24 22.16
CA GLN A 51 29.76 8.05 21.86
C GLN A 51 29.21 7.37 20.60
N PHE A 52 29.54 7.93 19.44
CA PHE A 52 29.03 7.47 18.14
C PHE A 52 29.49 6.04 17.80
N LEU A 53 30.73 5.67 18.13
CA LEU A 53 31.25 4.30 18.03
C LEU A 53 31.58 3.76 19.44
N PRO A 54 30.59 3.35 20.24
CA PRO A 54 30.80 2.99 21.63
C PRO A 54 31.66 1.72 21.75
N GLY A 55 32.64 1.76 22.66
CA GLY A 55 33.57 0.66 22.92
C GLY A 55 34.60 0.40 21.81
N ARG A 56 34.74 1.30 20.84
CA ARG A 56 35.67 1.19 19.70
C ARG A 56 36.66 2.34 19.71
N GLN A 57 37.91 2.06 19.36
CA GLN A 57 38.95 3.06 19.16
C GLN A 57 39.27 3.16 17.67
N TRP A 58 39.36 4.36 17.11
CA TRP A 58 39.75 4.57 15.72
C TRP A 58 41.21 5.02 15.59
N HIS A 59 42.08 4.13 15.12
CA HIS A 59 43.50 4.41 14.91
C HIS A 59 43.81 4.54 13.42
N GLU A 60 44.28 5.71 12.96
CA GLU A 60 44.45 5.98 11.52
C GLU A 60 45.48 5.07 10.82
N SER A 61 46.38 4.45 11.57
CA SER A 61 47.33 3.44 11.09
C SER A 61 46.82 1.99 11.19
N GLY A 62 45.70 1.76 11.86
CA GLY A 62 45.16 0.43 12.18
C GLY A 62 44.07 -0.09 11.23
N HIS A 63 43.54 0.76 10.35
CA HIS A 63 42.43 0.42 9.45
C HIS A 63 42.82 0.57 7.97
N HIS A 64 42.23 -0.24 7.10
CA HIS A 64 42.47 -0.20 5.64
C HIS A 64 41.67 0.88 4.89
N VAL A 65 40.82 1.62 5.61
CA VAL A 65 39.88 2.63 5.12
C VAL A 65 39.79 3.70 6.20
N ASP A 66 39.46 4.97 5.89
CA ASP A 66 39.33 6.04 6.88
C ASP A 66 37.95 6.09 7.58
N LEU A 67 37.87 6.78 8.73
CA LEU A 67 36.62 6.91 9.52
C LEU A 67 35.53 7.61 8.71
N LEU A 68 35.94 8.63 7.94
CA LEU A 68 35.06 9.40 7.08
C LEU A 68 34.31 8.50 6.09
N THR A 69 34.99 7.52 5.49
CA THR A 69 34.38 6.60 4.52
C THR A 69 33.40 5.64 5.18
N VAL A 70 33.68 5.17 6.40
CA VAL A 70 32.71 4.42 7.22
C VAL A 70 31.47 5.27 7.50
N CYS A 71 31.65 6.55 7.83
CA CYS A 71 30.56 7.50 8.07
C CYS A 71 29.73 7.79 6.79
N LYS A 72 30.38 8.02 5.64
CA LYS A 72 29.73 8.17 4.33
C LYS A 72 28.90 6.92 4.00
N ALA A 73 29.48 5.73 4.17
CA ALA A 73 28.81 4.45 3.94
C ALA A 73 27.59 4.26 4.86
N ALA A 74 27.71 4.57 6.15
CA ALA A 74 26.61 4.49 7.10
C ALA A 74 25.46 5.44 6.75
N TRP A 75 25.75 6.66 6.32
CA TRP A 75 24.74 7.61 5.87
C TRP A 75 24.05 7.18 4.57
N LEU A 76 24.81 6.64 3.61
CA LEU A 76 24.27 6.09 2.35
C LEU A 76 23.31 4.91 2.57
N LEU A 77 23.70 3.95 3.41
CA LEU A 77 22.85 2.79 3.74
C LEU A 77 21.61 3.21 4.54
N THR A 78 21.74 4.22 5.41
CA THR A 78 20.59 4.85 6.07
C THR A 78 19.64 5.45 5.03
N LEU A 79 20.11 6.37 4.18
CA LEU A 79 19.30 7.04 3.15
C LEU A 79 18.57 6.05 2.22
N LYS A 80 19.22 4.96 1.80
CA LYS A 80 18.61 3.91 0.98
C LYS A 80 17.31 3.36 1.57
N CYS A 81 17.25 3.22 2.91
CA CYS A 81 16.08 2.70 3.61
C CYS A 81 14.88 3.67 3.59
N PHE A 82 15.13 4.98 3.57
CA PHE A 82 14.08 6.00 3.61
C PHE A 82 13.64 6.48 2.21
N VAL A 83 14.55 6.50 1.22
CA VAL A 83 14.29 7.07 -0.12
C VAL A 83 13.96 6.00 -1.19
N GLN A 84 14.06 4.71 -0.84
CA GLN A 84 13.71 3.56 -1.70
C GLN A 84 14.36 3.60 -3.11
N THR A 85 15.66 3.92 -3.15
CA THR A 85 16.46 3.99 -4.38
C THR A 85 17.83 3.37 -4.14
N ASP A 86 18.32 2.61 -5.13
CA ASP A 86 19.69 2.09 -5.13
C ASP A 86 20.71 3.16 -5.53
N ILE A 87 20.27 4.25 -6.16
CA ILE A 87 21.08 5.43 -6.46
C ILE A 87 20.78 6.46 -5.36
N VAL A 88 21.78 6.72 -4.50
CA VAL A 88 21.65 7.56 -3.31
C VAL A 88 22.58 8.76 -3.42
N SER A 89 22.12 9.94 -2.97
CA SER A 89 22.95 11.14 -2.92
C SER A 89 22.74 12.00 -1.67
N PHE A 90 23.78 12.73 -1.30
CA PHE A 90 23.79 13.67 -0.18
C PHE A 90 24.90 14.71 -0.36
N ALA A 91 24.73 15.91 0.22
CA ALA A 91 25.79 16.90 0.26
C ALA A 91 26.84 16.50 1.31
N TYR A 92 28.13 16.69 1.02
CA TYR A 92 29.22 16.38 1.93
C TYR A 92 30.17 17.57 2.07
N GLN A 93 30.63 17.83 3.31
CA GLN A 93 31.62 18.86 3.61
C GLN A 93 32.67 18.34 4.60
N GLN A 94 33.94 18.57 4.29
CA GLN A 94 35.07 18.35 5.19
C GLN A 94 35.64 19.70 5.61
N GLU A 95 35.72 19.97 6.91
CA GLU A 95 36.57 21.05 7.40
C GLU A 95 38.00 20.52 7.53
N ALA A 96 38.89 21.00 6.67
CA ALA A 96 40.32 20.79 6.80
C ALA A 96 40.93 21.97 7.59
N VAL A 97 41.59 21.66 8.71
CA VAL A 97 42.46 22.62 9.39
C VAL A 97 43.88 22.39 8.86
N GLU A 98 44.29 23.16 7.85
CA GLU A 98 45.71 23.20 7.49
C GLU A 98 46.51 23.81 8.64
N ALA A 99 47.53 23.08 9.09
CA ALA A 99 48.36 23.48 10.23
C ALA A 99 49.05 24.84 9.97
N GLY A 100 48.56 25.88 10.63
CA GLY A 100 49.10 27.25 10.55
C GLY A 100 48.21 28.28 9.86
N CYS A 101 47.10 27.89 9.21
CA CYS A 101 46.18 28.83 8.56
C CYS A 101 44.93 29.11 9.40
N THR A 102 44.81 30.34 9.93
CA THR A 102 43.60 30.83 10.62
C THR A 102 42.43 31.15 9.68
N SER A 103 42.60 30.92 8.38
CA SER A 103 41.58 31.04 7.35
C SER A 103 40.75 29.76 7.26
N ARG A 104 39.53 29.76 7.82
CA ARG A 104 38.51 28.76 7.48
C ARG A 104 38.29 28.78 5.96
N MET A 105 38.81 27.80 5.23
CA MET A 105 38.44 27.62 3.83
C MET A 105 36.97 27.24 3.78
N ASN A 106 36.16 28.14 3.24
CA ASN A 106 34.73 27.96 3.07
C ASN A 106 34.48 27.02 1.87
N ASN A 107 34.86 25.75 2.03
CA ASN A 107 34.71 24.71 1.01
C ASN A 107 33.23 24.57 0.66
N ASP A 108 32.87 24.81 -0.61
CA ASP A 108 31.53 24.54 -1.11
C ASP A 108 31.16 23.06 -0.86
N PRO A 109 29.90 22.75 -0.48
CA PRO A 109 29.48 21.38 -0.27
C PRO A 109 29.61 20.58 -1.57
N VAL A 110 30.25 19.41 -1.48
CA VAL A 110 30.41 18.48 -2.60
C VAL A 110 29.22 17.53 -2.60
N LEU A 111 28.47 17.49 -3.70
CA LEU A 111 27.38 16.54 -3.84
C LEU A 111 27.96 15.14 -4.13
N TYR A 112 27.64 14.17 -3.26
CA TYR A 112 28.06 12.78 -3.41
C TYR A 112 26.92 11.97 -4.02
N PHE A 113 27.20 11.22 -5.09
CA PHE A 113 26.27 10.26 -5.70
C PHE A 113 26.92 8.89 -5.72
N THR A 114 26.19 7.84 -5.38
CA THR A 114 26.66 6.48 -5.65
C THR A 114 25.51 5.50 -5.82
N ARG A 115 25.79 4.41 -6.53
CA ARG A 115 24.93 3.23 -6.52
C ARG A 115 25.36 2.31 -5.38
N VAL A 116 24.38 1.87 -4.59
CA VAL A 116 24.51 0.83 -3.58
C VAL A 116 24.00 -0.47 -4.20
N ASP A 117 24.86 -1.48 -4.31
CA ASP A 117 24.45 -2.82 -4.74
C ASP A 117 24.41 -3.75 -3.52
N ASN A 118 23.23 -4.33 -3.24
CA ASN A 118 23.02 -5.21 -2.09
C ASN A 118 23.97 -6.42 -2.09
N ASP A 119 24.41 -6.89 -3.27
CA ASP A 119 25.31 -8.04 -3.41
C ASP A 119 26.80 -7.68 -3.36
N GLU A 120 27.15 -6.39 -3.29
CA GLU A 120 28.53 -5.93 -3.16
C GLU A 120 29.13 -6.31 -1.80
N GLU A 121 30.39 -6.73 -1.79
CA GLU A 121 31.15 -6.97 -0.57
C GLU A 121 31.39 -5.65 0.18
N VAL A 122 31.18 -5.63 1.49
CA VAL A 122 31.38 -4.43 2.33
C VAL A 122 32.79 -3.86 2.16
N GLN A 123 33.84 -4.69 2.16
CA GLN A 123 35.22 -4.23 1.95
C GLN A 123 35.46 -3.71 0.52
N GLY A 124 34.75 -4.23 -0.48
CA GLY A 124 34.77 -3.70 -1.84
C GLY A 124 34.14 -2.31 -1.91
N PHE A 125 32.93 -2.18 -1.34
CA PHE A 125 32.19 -0.93 -1.23
C PHE A 125 32.99 0.15 -0.50
N LEU A 126 33.54 -0.15 0.68
CA LEU A 126 34.32 0.81 1.46
C LEU A 126 35.60 1.25 0.73
N ARG A 127 36.33 0.35 0.07
CA ARG A 127 37.47 0.74 -0.79
C ARG A 127 37.04 1.62 -1.96
N ARG A 128 35.91 1.30 -2.60
CA ARG A 128 35.32 2.10 -3.70
C ARG A 128 34.91 3.49 -3.24
N LEU A 129 34.34 3.63 -2.04
CA LEU A 129 33.97 4.93 -1.46
C LEU A 129 35.19 5.77 -1.02
N GLY A 130 36.23 5.11 -0.48
CA GLY A 130 37.43 5.78 0.04
C GLY A 130 38.44 6.20 -1.04
N GLY A 131 38.45 5.51 -2.19
CA GLY A 131 39.33 5.83 -3.32
C GLY A 131 38.93 7.07 -4.14
N ILE A 132 37.92 7.83 -3.71
CA ILE A 132 37.37 8.99 -4.44
C ILE A 132 37.82 10.27 -3.76
N THR A 133 38.75 11.02 -4.39
CA THR A 133 39.13 12.36 -3.92
C THR A 133 38.15 13.42 -4.45
N PRO A 134 37.98 14.58 -3.77
CA PRO A 134 37.14 15.68 -4.28
C PRO A 134 37.54 16.21 -5.66
N SER A 135 38.78 15.98 -6.09
CA SER A 135 39.32 16.29 -7.42
C SER A 135 38.81 15.36 -8.51
N ASP A 136 38.79 14.04 -8.28
CA ASP A 136 38.39 13.03 -9.28
C ASP A 136 36.92 13.19 -9.71
N VAL A 137 36.12 13.78 -8.82
CA VAL A 137 34.68 13.99 -8.93
C VAL A 137 34.30 15.09 -9.94
N LEU A 138 35.29 15.83 -10.49
CA LEU A 138 35.11 16.78 -11.60
C LEU A 138 35.45 16.21 -12.99
N GLU A 139 36.15 15.08 -13.07
CA GLU A 139 36.71 14.54 -14.34
C GLU A 139 36.24 13.09 -14.67
N ALA A 140 35.31 12.53 -13.90
CA ALA A 140 34.85 11.15 -14.04
C ALA A 140 34.24 10.82 -15.44
N PRO A 141 34.72 9.78 -16.15
CA PRO A 141 34.16 9.37 -17.45
C PRO A 141 32.77 8.69 -17.37
N ARG A 142 32.01 8.75 -18.47
CA ARG A 142 30.69 8.12 -18.61
C ARG A 142 30.72 6.62 -18.27
N GLY A 143 29.82 6.19 -17.40
CA GLY A 143 29.55 4.78 -17.07
C GLY A 143 29.41 4.52 -15.56
N HIS A 144 30.12 5.26 -14.72
CA HIS A 144 30.05 5.18 -13.26
C HIS A 144 30.26 6.59 -12.65
N GLU A 145 29.20 7.39 -12.61
CA GLU A 145 29.34 8.84 -12.36
C GLU A 145 29.13 9.23 -10.89
N ILE A 146 30.18 9.77 -10.26
CA ILE A 146 30.09 10.67 -9.11
C ILE A 146 30.39 12.07 -9.64
N ARG A 147 29.53 13.07 -9.38
CA ARG A 147 29.68 14.45 -9.89
C ARG A 147 29.58 15.50 -8.80
N ALA A 148 30.57 16.40 -8.74
CA ALA A 148 30.58 17.56 -7.86
C ALA A 148 29.87 18.71 -8.56
N VAL A 149 28.72 19.11 -8.03
CA VAL A 149 28.08 20.37 -8.42
C VAL A 149 28.53 21.45 -7.43
N LYS A 150 29.23 22.47 -7.92
CA LYS A 150 29.63 23.62 -7.09
C LYS A 150 28.47 24.60 -6.94
N GLY A 151 28.15 24.96 -5.70
CA GLY A 151 27.16 25.99 -5.35
C GLY A 151 25.97 25.43 -4.56
N GLN A 152 25.68 26.07 -3.42
CA GLN A 152 24.66 25.62 -2.46
C GLN A 152 23.24 25.46 -3.05
N GLY A 153 22.86 26.30 -4.02
CA GLY A 153 21.53 26.24 -4.64
C GLY A 153 21.29 24.94 -5.39
N VAL A 154 22.24 24.50 -6.21
CA VAL A 154 22.05 23.30 -7.04
C VAL A 154 22.19 22.02 -6.22
N ALA A 155 22.96 22.01 -5.12
CA ALA A 155 22.99 20.87 -4.21
C ALA A 155 21.61 20.58 -3.59
N ALA A 156 20.83 21.64 -3.29
CA ALA A 156 19.48 21.52 -2.73
C ALA A 156 18.45 20.94 -3.71
N ASP A 157 18.66 21.08 -5.03
CA ASP A 157 17.80 20.49 -6.06
C ASP A 157 17.94 18.95 -6.11
N PHE A 158 19.07 18.40 -5.64
CA PHE A 158 19.39 16.97 -5.70
C PHE A 158 19.41 16.26 -4.34
N ALA A 159 19.63 16.97 -3.23
CA ALA A 159 19.61 16.41 -1.88
C ALA A 159 19.22 17.48 -0.85
N ASN A 160 18.37 17.11 0.11
CA ASN A 160 18.03 17.94 1.27
C ASN A 160 18.81 17.53 2.54
N THR A 161 19.85 16.70 2.41
CA THR A 161 20.67 16.24 3.54
C THR A 161 22.14 16.51 3.33
N MET A 162 22.83 16.85 4.42
CA MET A 162 24.27 17.10 4.43
C MET A 162 24.99 16.28 5.50
N LEU A 163 26.18 15.78 5.20
CA LEU A 163 27.11 15.16 6.15
C LEU A 163 28.33 16.09 6.32
N CYS A 164 28.60 16.52 7.55
CA CYS A 164 29.82 17.24 7.92
C CYS A 164 30.75 16.34 8.73
N TYR A 165 32.04 16.39 8.43
CA TYR A 165 33.07 15.67 9.18
C TYR A 165 34.16 16.63 9.69
N TYR A 166 34.44 16.53 10.99
CA TYR A 166 35.45 17.28 11.72
C TYR A 166 36.51 16.30 12.24
N GLY A 167 37.73 16.39 11.71
CA GLY A 167 38.85 15.54 12.11
C GLY A 167 39.57 16.03 13.38
N GLU A 168 40.61 15.32 13.79
CA GLU A 168 41.47 15.75 14.91
C GLU A 168 42.22 17.04 14.55
N GLY A 169 41.77 18.14 15.15
CA GLY A 169 42.39 19.46 15.11
C GLY A 169 42.26 20.10 16.48
N ASP A 170 43.19 21.01 16.82
CA ASP A 170 43.33 21.57 18.18
C ASP A 170 42.23 22.61 18.49
N TYR A 171 40.98 22.14 18.61
CA TYR A 171 39.82 22.94 19.01
C TYR A 171 40.02 23.38 20.47
N GLY A 172 40.30 24.67 20.64
CA GLY A 172 40.80 25.24 21.90
C GLY A 172 39.98 24.83 23.12
N LYS A 173 40.67 24.26 24.12
CA LYS A 173 40.13 23.87 25.43
C LYS A 173 39.46 25.05 26.15
N GLY A 174 38.15 25.17 26.03
CA GLY A 174 37.30 25.80 27.03
C GLY A 174 36.95 24.80 28.14
N ASP A 175 36.63 25.26 29.34
CA ASP A 175 36.39 24.44 30.54
C ASP A 175 35.16 23.50 30.49
N TYR A 176 34.49 23.41 29.35
CA TYR A 176 33.46 22.42 29.06
C TYR A 176 33.78 21.78 27.71
N GLY A 177 33.90 20.44 27.69
CA GLY A 177 34.40 19.67 26.54
C GLY A 177 33.72 19.99 25.21
N THR A 178 34.48 19.80 24.14
CA THR A 178 34.22 20.17 22.74
C THR A 178 33.03 19.47 22.10
N ARG A 179 31.82 19.70 22.63
CA ARG A 179 30.56 19.34 21.96
C ARG A 179 30.61 19.78 20.49
N PRO A 180 30.08 18.99 19.55
CA PRO A 180 29.84 19.48 18.19
C PRO A 180 29.00 20.75 18.29
N MET A 181 29.63 21.90 18.04
CA MET A 181 28.92 23.18 18.01
C MET A 181 28.00 23.14 16.80
N GLY A 182 26.68 23.04 17.06
CA GLY A 182 25.70 23.20 15.99
C GLY A 182 25.96 24.51 15.25
N LEU A 183 25.77 24.50 13.92
CA LEU A 183 26.29 25.52 13.00
C LEU A 183 25.68 26.92 13.22
N THR A 184 26.13 27.62 14.26
CA THR A 184 25.83 29.04 14.47
C THR A 184 26.71 29.87 13.56
N THR A 185 26.25 30.10 12.33
CA THR A 185 26.11 31.46 11.75
C THR A 185 25.56 31.48 10.33
N ARG A 186 25.68 30.41 9.52
CA ARG A 186 25.03 30.27 8.20
C ARG A 186 24.88 28.79 7.83
N LYS A 187 23.65 28.28 7.82
CA LYS A 187 23.34 26.97 7.22
C LYS A 187 23.26 27.10 5.71
N PRO A 188 23.71 26.11 4.91
CA PRO A 188 23.46 26.10 3.47
C PRO A 188 21.96 26.17 3.18
N LEU A 189 21.54 26.97 2.19
CA LEU A 189 20.15 27.02 1.79
C LEU A 189 19.68 25.61 1.35
N GLY A 190 18.42 25.28 1.65
CA GLY A 190 17.76 24.07 1.16
C GLY A 190 17.97 22.78 1.96
N MET A 191 18.96 22.70 2.86
CA MET A 191 19.17 21.50 3.69
C MET A 191 18.12 21.37 4.81
N ASP A 192 17.44 20.23 4.89
CA ASP A 192 16.48 19.86 5.95
C ASP A 192 17.17 19.21 7.14
N ILE A 193 18.18 18.38 6.86
CA ILE A 193 18.89 17.52 7.82
C ILE A 193 20.40 17.71 7.65
N LEU A 194 21.11 17.85 8.77
CA LEU A 194 22.56 17.85 8.85
C LEU A 194 23.01 16.79 9.85
N VAL A 195 23.86 15.88 9.38
CA VAL A 195 24.59 14.93 10.24
C VAL A 195 26.02 15.44 10.39
N SER A 196 26.44 15.75 11.60
CA SER A 196 27.79 16.22 11.94
C SER A 196 28.51 15.14 12.74
N ILE A 197 29.75 14.81 12.37
CA ILE A 197 30.56 13.80 13.08
C ILE A 197 31.92 14.42 13.43
N SER A 198 32.31 14.29 14.69
CA SER A 198 33.52 14.91 15.24
C SER A 198 34.41 13.84 15.89
N LYS A 199 35.66 13.74 15.44
CA LYS A 199 36.71 12.92 16.08
C LYS A 199 37.56 13.83 16.97
N GLU A 200 37.31 13.82 18.27
CA GLU A 200 38.07 14.58 19.27
C GLU A 200 39.35 13.84 19.69
N SER A 201 39.29 12.50 19.71
CA SER A 201 40.42 11.60 19.87
C SER A 201 40.07 10.21 19.33
N THR A 202 41.05 9.30 19.29
CA THR A 202 40.86 7.86 18.98
C THR A 202 39.65 7.21 19.67
N ASP A 203 39.37 7.59 20.93
CA ASP A 203 38.32 7.01 21.77
C ASP A 203 37.08 7.91 21.90
N CYS A 204 37.13 9.14 21.38
CA CYS A 204 36.07 10.14 21.49
C CYS A 204 35.62 10.57 20.10
N ILE A 205 34.63 9.84 19.58
CA ILE A 205 33.93 10.16 18.34
C ILE A 205 32.49 10.47 18.72
N SER A 206 32.06 11.71 18.49
CA SER A 206 30.69 12.16 18.73
C SER A 206 29.97 12.45 17.41
N ALA A 207 28.64 12.36 17.43
CA ALA A 207 27.80 12.71 16.29
C ALA A 207 26.62 13.57 16.72
N ALA A 208 26.14 14.43 15.83
CA ALA A 208 24.95 15.23 16.03
C ALA A 208 24.07 15.19 14.78
N LEU A 209 22.76 15.21 14.97
CA LEU A 209 21.78 15.36 13.90
C LEU A 209 20.98 16.64 14.16
N GLU A 210 21.20 17.67 13.35
CA GLU A 210 20.38 18.89 13.30
C GLU A 210 19.30 18.74 12.23
N PHE A 211 18.08 19.18 12.52
CA PHE A 211 16.94 18.99 11.62
C PHE A 211 15.95 20.15 11.72
N ARG A 212 15.26 20.50 10.61
CA ARG A 212 14.10 21.41 10.69
C ARG A 212 12.95 20.70 11.43
N ARG A 213 12.35 21.34 12.43
CA ARG A 213 11.22 20.75 13.19
C ARG A 213 9.98 20.48 12.35
N VAL A 214 9.79 21.22 11.26
CA VAL A 214 8.72 20.98 10.28
C VAL A 214 8.94 19.72 9.44
N HIS A 215 10.19 19.21 9.39
CA HIS A 215 10.56 18.04 8.60
C HIS A 215 10.61 16.77 9.45
N MET A 216 11.05 16.85 10.71
CA MET A 216 11.31 15.68 11.57
C MET A 216 11.00 15.98 13.05
N SER A 217 10.57 14.98 13.83
CA SER A 217 10.42 15.07 15.29
C SER A 217 11.72 14.72 16.02
N LEU A 218 11.80 14.98 17.33
CA LEU A 218 12.97 14.58 18.14
C LEU A 218 13.15 13.06 18.20
N ASP A 219 12.06 12.30 18.29
CA ASP A 219 12.10 10.83 18.32
C ASP A 219 12.56 10.25 16.97
N ALA A 220 12.09 10.86 15.87
CA ALA A 220 12.52 10.51 14.53
C ALA A 220 14.01 10.83 14.31
N ALA A 221 14.46 12.01 14.72
CA ALA A 221 15.88 12.39 14.67
C ALA A 221 16.76 11.45 15.51
N THR A 222 16.27 11.03 16.66
CA THR A 222 16.95 10.04 17.52
C THR A 222 17.03 8.68 16.83
N SER A 223 15.95 8.20 16.23
CA SER A 223 15.90 6.90 15.52
C SER A 223 16.82 6.89 14.31
N VAL A 224 16.83 7.97 13.51
CA VAL A 224 17.75 8.14 12.38
C VAL A 224 19.20 8.14 12.86
N LEU A 225 19.56 8.94 13.87
CA LEU A 225 20.94 8.97 14.37
C LEU A 225 21.40 7.62 14.96
N ARG A 226 20.50 6.90 15.64
CA ARG A 226 20.75 5.52 16.15
C ARG A 226 20.94 4.52 15.02
N THR A 227 20.19 4.65 13.92
CA THR A 227 20.38 3.85 12.71
C THR A 227 21.76 4.09 12.09
N VAL A 228 22.17 5.35 11.92
CA VAL A 228 23.50 5.70 11.39
C VAL A 228 24.62 5.13 12.28
N GLN A 229 24.52 5.30 13.60
CA GLN A 229 25.45 4.71 14.57
C GLN A 229 25.53 3.18 14.49
N HIS A 230 24.38 2.51 14.38
CA HIS A 230 24.31 1.05 14.36
C HIS A 230 24.96 0.47 13.08
N ILE A 231 24.72 1.11 11.94
CA ILE A 231 25.35 0.74 10.67
C ILE A 231 26.85 1.05 10.72
N ALA A 232 27.26 2.24 11.18
CA ALA A 232 28.68 2.61 11.31
C ALA A 232 29.47 1.65 12.21
N SER A 233 28.84 1.15 13.28
CA SER A 233 29.43 0.17 14.19
C SER A 233 29.72 -1.18 13.51
N GLN A 234 28.78 -1.69 12.69
CA GLN A 234 28.99 -2.92 11.93
C GLN A 234 30.04 -2.75 10.83
N LEU A 235 30.03 -1.61 10.13
CA LEU A 235 31.03 -1.29 9.10
C LEU A 235 32.44 -1.17 9.70
N PHE A 236 32.58 -0.59 10.90
CA PHE A 236 33.83 -0.61 11.66
C PHE A 236 34.31 -2.04 11.97
N ASP A 237 33.41 -2.91 12.42
CA ASP A 237 33.79 -4.28 12.76
C ASP A 237 34.30 -5.04 11.50
N VAL A 238 33.76 -4.72 10.31
CA VAL A 238 34.29 -5.22 9.04
C VAL A 238 35.65 -4.63 8.68
N THR A 239 35.93 -3.33 8.90
CA THR A 239 37.27 -2.76 8.62
C THR A 239 38.37 -3.32 9.52
N MET A 240 38.01 -3.92 10.65
CA MET A 240 38.92 -4.63 11.56
C MET A 240 39.20 -6.09 11.15
N THR A 241 38.46 -6.65 10.19
CA THR A 241 38.72 -8.02 9.68
C THR A 241 39.91 -8.03 8.72
N ALA A 242 40.83 -8.98 8.91
CA ALA A 242 42.04 -9.07 8.10
C ALA A 242 41.71 -9.36 6.61
N PRO A 243 42.42 -8.75 5.64
CA PRO A 243 42.22 -9.04 4.22
C PRO A 243 42.46 -10.53 3.91
N GLY A 244 41.48 -11.17 3.25
CA GLY A 244 41.57 -12.59 2.87
C GLY A 244 40.96 -13.58 3.87
N CYS A 245 40.13 -13.13 4.81
CA CYS A 245 39.30 -14.01 5.63
C CYS A 245 38.11 -14.57 4.82
N ASP A 246 37.80 -15.87 4.91
CA ASP A 246 36.84 -16.57 4.03
C ASP A 246 35.35 -16.11 4.14
N VAL A 247 35.01 -15.24 5.10
CA VAL A 247 33.63 -14.75 5.30
C VAL A 247 33.48 -13.33 4.74
N ALA A 248 33.23 -13.23 3.44
CA ALA A 248 32.94 -11.97 2.77
C ALA A 248 31.53 -11.46 3.13
N VAL A 249 31.46 -10.49 4.04
CA VAL A 249 30.20 -9.80 4.43
C VAL A 249 29.72 -8.93 3.26
N ARG A 250 28.45 -9.06 2.85
CA ARG A 250 27.84 -8.23 1.80
C ARG A 250 27.09 -7.04 2.39
N LEU A 251 26.85 -6.01 1.60
CA LEU A 251 26.01 -4.87 2.00
C LEU A 251 24.60 -5.32 2.42
N GLN A 252 24.11 -6.44 1.90
CA GLN A 252 22.84 -6.99 2.35
C GLN A 252 22.84 -7.61 3.74
N ASP A 253 23.99 -7.98 4.29
CA ASP A 253 24.09 -8.64 5.60
C ASP A 253 24.16 -7.64 6.77
N ILE A 254 24.35 -6.35 6.46
CA ILE A 254 24.32 -5.25 7.42
C ILE A 254 22.88 -5.04 7.92
N ASP A 255 22.68 -5.13 9.24
CA ASP A 255 21.39 -4.79 9.86
C ASP A 255 21.21 -3.27 9.92
N VAL A 256 20.04 -2.82 9.51
CA VAL A 256 19.65 -1.40 9.48
C VAL A 256 18.65 -1.07 10.60
N CYS A 257 18.11 -2.06 11.30
CA CYS A 257 17.21 -1.86 12.43
C CYS A 257 18.02 -1.68 13.72
N SER A 258 18.26 -0.43 14.12
CA SER A 258 18.99 -0.13 15.36
C SER A 258 18.35 -0.81 16.57
N THR A 259 19.11 -1.11 17.62
CA THR A 259 18.55 -1.69 18.86
C THR A 259 17.45 -0.82 19.48
N HIS A 260 17.49 0.50 19.25
CA HIS A 260 16.44 1.44 19.64
C HIS A 260 15.16 1.22 18.83
N ASP A 261 15.26 1.19 17.49
CA ASP A 261 14.14 0.93 16.59
C ASP A 261 13.55 -0.46 16.80
N TRP A 262 14.38 -1.48 17.00
CA TRP A 262 13.95 -2.85 17.28
C TRP A 262 13.10 -2.93 18.57
N GLN A 263 13.49 -2.19 19.62
CA GLN A 263 12.70 -2.08 20.85
C GLN A 263 11.38 -1.33 20.63
N LEU A 264 11.39 -0.26 19.81
CA LEU A 264 10.20 0.49 19.46
C LEU A 264 9.21 -0.36 18.63
N VAL A 265 9.69 -1.04 17.59
CA VAL A 265 8.90 -1.99 16.79
C VAL A 265 8.37 -3.12 17.67
N ARG A 266 9.16 -3.65 18.61
CA ARG A 266 8.70 -4.67 19.57
C ARG A 266 7.55 -4.18 20.45
N GLN A 267 7.56 -2.91 20.86
CA GLN A 267 6.44 -2.31 21.60
C GLN A 267 5.20 -2.13 20.70
N LEU A 268 5.38 -1.59 19.48
CA LEU A 268 4.31 -1.41 18.49
C LEU A 268 3.66 -2.73 18.06
N THR A 269 4.38 -3.85 18.15
CA THR A 269 3.95 -5.21 17.77
C THR A 269 3.80 -6.16 18.97
N ALA A 270 3.74 -5.62 20.19
CA ALA A 270 3.70 -6.41 21.43
C ALA A 270 2.42 -7.23 21.58
N SER A 271 1.28 -6.68 21.15
CA SER A 271 -0.03 -7.29 21.27
C SER A 271 -0.61 -7.63 19.91
N ILE A 272 -1.08 -8.86 19.77
CA ILE A 272 -2.05 -9.27 18.75
C ILE A 272 -3.37 -9.61 19.45
N SER A 273 -4.46 -9.68 18.70
CA SER A 273 -5.73 -10.07 19.32
C SER A 273 -5.78 -11.58 19.63
N PRO A 274 -6.46 -11.98 20.72
CA PRO A 274 -6.72 -13.40 20.99
C PRO A 274 -7.41 -14.09 19.82
N VAL A 275 -7.04 -15.35 19.59
CA VAL A 275 -7.67 -16.21 18.60
C VAL A 275 -9.11 -16.55 18.99
N GLU A 276 -10.00 -16.59 17.99
CA GLU A 276 -11.39 -17.02 18.19
C GLU A 276 -11.58 -18.49 17.80
N GLU A 277 -11.94 -19.32 18.78
CA GLU A 277 -12.13 -20.77 18.63
C GLU A 277 -13.60 -21.18 18.42
N GLN A 278 -14.46 -20.23 18.04
CA GLN A 278 -15.85 -20.48 17.68
C GLN A 278 -16.06 -20.39 16.17
N CYS A 279 -16.96 -21.22 15.62
CA CYS A 279 -17.39 -21.04 14.25
C CYS A 279 -18.33 -19.83 14.12
N LEU A 280 -18.25 -19.11 13.01
CA LEU A 280 -19.09 -17.93 12.72
C LEU A 280 -20.59 -18.20 12.94
N HIS A 281 -21.08 -19.37 12.52
CA HIS A 281 -22.48 -19.74 12.70
C HIS A 281 -22.85 -20.00 14.17
N ASP A 282 -21.93 -20.52 15.00
CA ASP A 282 -22.18 -20.73 16.43
C ASP A 282 -22.30 -19.39 17.16
N MET A 283 -21.48 -18.41 16.78
CA MET A 283 -21.54 -17.05 17.34
C MET A 283 -22.88 -16.38 17.02
N ILE A 284 -23.39 -16.55 15.78
CA ILE A 284 -24.71 -16.03 15.38
C ILE A 284 -25.84 -16.82 16.08
N VAL A 285 -25.77 -18.16 16.16
CA VAL A 285 -26.79 -18.98 16.85
C VAL A 285 -26.82 -18.71 18.35
N ALA A 286 -25.69 -18.44 18.99
CA ALA A 286 -25.63 -17.98 20.37
C ALA A 286 -26.37 -16.63 20.53
N GLN A 287 -26.22 -15.72 19.57
CA GLN A 287 -26.99 -14.48 19.55
C GLN A 287 -28.48 -14.72 19.29
N CYS A 288 -28.85 -15.64 18.40
CA CYS A 288 -30.25 -16.02 18.17
C CYS A 288 -30.96 -16.44 19.46
N ARG A 289 -30.28 -17.24 20.29
CA ARG A 289 -30.79 -17.69 21.60
C ARG A 289 -30.84 -16.57 22.63
N ARG A 290 -29.91 -15.60 22.57
CA ARG A 290 -29.82 -14.48 23.52
C ARG A 290 -30.91 -13.42 23.31
N SER A 291 -31.34 -13.19 22.07
CA SER A 291 -32.28 -12.10 21.74
C SER A 291 -33.26 -12.48 20.61
N PRO A 292 -34.03 -13.58 20.74
CA PRO A 292 -34.80 -14.16 19.63
C PRO A 292 -35.83 -13.20 19.03
N ASN A 293 -36.40 -12.30 19.84
CA ASN A 293 -37.44 -11.34 19.41
C ASN A 293 -36.87 -10.04 18.82
N SER A 294 -35.55 -9.84 18.85
CA SER A 294 -34.90 -8.66 18.26
C SER A 294 -34.79 -8.81 16.74
N THR A 295 -34.89 -7.71 15.99
CA THR A 295 -34.70 -7.70 14.53
C THR A 295 -33.25 -8.00 14.17
N ALA A 296 -33.02 -9.10 13.45
CA ALA A 296 -31.70 -9.51 12.99
C ALA A 296 -31.37 -8.93 11.60
N VAL A 297 -32.35 -8.95 10.69
CA VAL A 297 -32.21 -8.47 9.31
C VAL A 297 -33.48 -7.71 8.92
N ILE A 298 -33.34 -6.63 8.15
CA ILE A 298 -34.46 -5.82 7.64
C ILE A 298 -34.11 -5.22 6.28
N SER A 299 -35.10 -5.12 5.40
CA SER A 299 -35.02 -4.54 4.06
C SER A 299 -35.97 -3.35 3.90
N THR A 300 -35.71 -2.47 2.92
CA THR A 300 -36.50 -1.25 2.67
C THR A 300 -37.85 -1.50 2.03
N ASP A 301 -38.05 -2.66 1.42
CA ASP A 301 -39.36 -3.18 0.99
C ASP A 301 -40.29 -3.55 2.17
N GLY A 302 -39.76 -3.55 3.40
CA GLY A 302 -40.48 -3.88 4.63
C GLY A 302 -40.33 -5.32 5.08
N GLU A 303 -39.63 -6.19 4.34
CA GLU A 303 -39.30 -7.53 4.82
C GLU A 303 -38.32 -7.46 6.00
N ALA A 304 -38.60 -8.20 7.07
CA ALA A 304 -37.75 -8.30 8.24
C ALA A 304 -37.75 -9.72 8.81
N LEU A 305 -36.65 -10.09 9.46
CA LEU A 305 -36.53 -11.31 10.24
C LEU A 305 -36.05 -10.96 11.64
N THR A 306 -36.74 -11.49 12.65
CA THR A 306 -36.20 -11.60 14.00
C THR A 306 -35.06 -12.61 14.05
N TYR A 307 -34.25 -12.55 15.10
CA TYR A 307 -33.19 -13.52 15.37
C TYR A 307 -33.71 -14.96 15.50
N GLY A 308 -34.93 -15.16 16.01
CA GLY A 308 -35.57 -16.47 16.09
C GLY A 308 -36.01 -17.01 14.73
N GLU A 309 -36.60 -16.17 13.87
CA GLU A 309 -36.97 -16.57 12.50
C GLU A 309 -35.74 -16.83 11.63
N LEU A 310 -34.69 -16.03 11.79
CA LEU A 310 -33.40 -16.28 11.12
C LEU A 310 -32.79 -17.63 11.55
N ASP A 311 -32.88 -17.99 12.83
CA ASP A 311 -32.42 -19.30 13.33
C ASP A 311 -33.22 -20.45 12.71
N ASP A 312 -34.56 -20.40 12.76
CA ASP A 312 -35.45 -21.44 12.22
C ASP A 312 -35.24 -21.65 10.70
N ILE A 313 -35.33 -20.58 9.90
CA ILE A 313 -35.29 -20.71 8.43
C ILE A 313 -33.89 -21.12 7.96
N SER A 314 -32.82 -20.54 8.52
CA SER A 314 -31.45 -20.94 8.15
C SER A 314 -31.12 -22.37 8.59
N GLN A 315 -31.74 -22.86 9.68
CA GLN A 315 -31.59 -24.24 10.13
C GLN A 315 -32.26 -25.24 9.18
N ARG A 316 -33.47 -24.95 8.71
CA ARG A 316 -34.18 -25.78 7.71
C ARG A 316 -33.39 -25.91 6.40
N LEU A 317 -32.88 -24.78 5.89
CA LEU A 317 -32.04 -24.78 4.68
C LEU A 317 -30.71 -25.51 4.92
N ALA A 318 -30.07 -25.35 6.08
CA ALA A 318 -28.87 -26.11 6.43
C ALA A 318 -29.13 -27.63 6.44
N TYR A 319 -30.28 -28.07 6.97
CA TYR A 319 -30.66 -29.49 6.99
C TYR A 319 -30.88 -30.03 5.57
N ARG A 320 -31.51 -29.24 4.69
CA ARG A 320 -31.61 -29.59 3.26
C ARG A 320 -30.22 -29.69 2.60
N LEU A 321 -29.30 -28.77 2.88
CA LEU A 321 -27.93 -28.79 2.35
C LEU A 321 -27.13 -30.01 2.82
N VAL A 322 -27.18 -30.36 4.10
CA VAL A 322 -26.51 -31.57 4.63
C VAL A 322 -27.08 -32.84 3.99
N ARG A 323 -28.41 -32.93 3.79
CA ARG A 323 -29.04 -34.04 3.06
C ARG A 323 -28.67 -34.12 1.57
N LEU A 324 -28.12 -33.05 1.00
CA LEU A 324 -27.57 -33.01 -0.36
C LEU A 324 -26.05 -33.22 -0.39
N GLY A 325 -25.43 -33.52 0.76
CA GLY A 325 -24.01 -33.88 0.88
C GLY A 325 -23.08 -32.75 1.33
N VAL A 326 -23.60 -31.57 1.68
CA VAL A 326 -22.77 -30.50 2.26
C VAL A 326 -22.23 -30.92 3.63
N LYS A 327 -20.93 -30.72 3.81
CA LYS A 327 -20.12 -31.05 4.98
C LYS A 327 -18.89 -30.12 5.03
N PRO A 328 -18.08 -30.12 6.10
CA PRO A 328 -16.79 -29.43 6.15
C PRO A 328 -15.97 -29.57 4.87
N GLU A 329 -15.38 -28.46 4.41
CA GLU A 329 -14.63 -28.32 3.16
C GLU A 329 -15.45 -28.47 1.84
N THR A 330 -16.79 -28.48 1.91
CA THR A 330 -17.63 -28.42 0.69
C THR A 330 -17.85 -26.97 0.28
N PHE A 331 -17.56 -26.62 -0.97
CA PHE A 331 -17.81 -25.28 -1.50
C PHE A 331 -19.22 -25.20 -2.11
N VAL A 332 -19.98 -24.16 -1.76
CA VAL A 332 -21.35 -23.93 -2.24
C VAL A 332 -21.41 -22.56 -2.89
N LEU A 333 -21.81 -22.49 -4.15
CA LEU A 333 -21.96 -21.21 -4.84
C LEU A 333 -23.20 -20.46 -4.31
N SER A 334 -23.11 -19.15 -4.26
CA SER A 334 -24.18 -18.26 -3.78
C SER A 334 -24.37 -17.11 -4.75
N CYS A 335 -25.51 -17.08 -5.46
CA CYS A 335 -25.83 -16.04 -6.43
C CYS A 335 -27.17 -15.38 -6.09
N PHE A 336 -27.13 -14.13 -5.60
CA PHE A 336 -28.30 -13.45 -5.07
C PHE A 336 -28.27 -11.96 -5.39
N GLN A 337 -29.44 -11.40 -5.74
CA GLN A 337 -29.70 -9.97 -5.52
C GLN A 337 -29.83 -9.65 -4.02
N LYS A 338 -29.62 -8.38 -3.66
CA LYS A 338 -29.79 -7.89 -2.29
C LYS A 338 -31.18 -8.23 -1.77
N SER A 339 -31.21 -8.95 -0.66
CA SER A 339 -32.42 -9.45 -0.01
C SER A 339 -32.07 -10.00 1.37
N ILE A 340 -33.07 -10.11 2.25
CA ILE A 340 -32.90 -10.81 3.53
C ILE A 340 -32.55 -12.30 3.32
N TRP A 341 -32.98 -12.88 2.21
CA TRP A 341 -32.82 -14.29 1.85
C TRP A 341 -31.37 -14.68 1.54
N ALA A 342 -30.57 -13.75 1.00
CA ALA A 342 -29.14 -13.94 0.83
C ALA A 342 -28.40 -14.13 2.17
N VAL A 343 -28.83 -13.44 3.22
CA VAL A 343 -28.29 -13.59 4.59
C VAL A 343 -28.67 -14.95 5.17
N VAL A 344 -29.93 -15.38 4.98
CA VAL A 344 -30.41 -16.72 5.36
C VAL A 344 -29.60 -17.82 4.66
N ALA A 345 -29.36 -17.69 3.35
CA ALA A 345 -28.62 -18.66 2.55
C ALA A 345 -27.16 -18.80 3.00
N ARG A 346 -26.45 -17.68 3.23
CA ARG A 346 -25.07 -17.68 3.75
C ARG A 346 -24.99 -18.35 5.12
N LEU A 347 -25.87 -17.99 6.05
CA LEU A 347 -25.91 -18.61 7.38
C LEU A 347 -26.21 -20.13 7.30
N ALA A 348 -27.14 -20.53 6.43
CA ALA A 348 -27.46 -21.95 6.21
C ALA A 348 -26.29 -22.76 5.66
N ILE A 349 -25.53 -22.21 4.71
CA ILE A 349 -24.31 -22.85 4.16
C ILE A 349 -23.28 -23.07 5.27
N LEU A 350 -23.00 -22.02 6.07
CA LEU A 350 -22.08 -22.13 7.21
C LEU A 350 -22.54 -23.18 8.23
N ARG A 351 -23.83 -23.25 8.53
CA ARG A 351 -24.41 -24.25 9.48
C ARG A 351 -24.40 -25.68 8.95
N ALA A 352 -24.42 -25.87 7.63
CA ALA A 352 -24.21 -27.17 7.01
C ALA A 352 -22.73 -27.59 7.00
N GLY A 353 -21.82 -26.69 7.38
CA GLY A 353 -20.36 -26.88 7.31
C GLY A 353 -19.76 -26.57 5.94
N GLY A 354 -20.55 -26.03 5.00
CA GLY A 354 -20.04 -25.59 3.72
C GLY A 354 -19.37 -24.22 3.81
N ALA A 355 -18.45 -23.95 2.89
CA ALA A 355 -17.94 -22.61 2.63
C ALA A 355 -18.70 -21.99 1.46
N TYR A 356 -19.22 -20.77 1.61
CA TYR A 356 -19.92 -20.11 0.51
C TYR A 356 -18.95 -19.40 -0.45
N VAL A 357 -19.31 -19.38 -1.73
CA VAL A 357 -18.58 -18.67 -2.77
C VAL A 357 -19.56 -17.73 -3.46
N SER A 358 -19.48 -16.44 -3.15
CA SER A 358 -20.38 -15.45 -3.74
C SER A 358 -19.99 -15.14 -5.18
N ILE A 359 -20.95 -15.22 -6.09
CA ILE A 359 -20.81 -14.89 -7.51
C ILE A 359 -21.94 -13.95 -7.95
N HIS A 360 -21.69 -13.15 -8.98
CA HIS A 360 -22.71 -12.28 -9.56
C HIS A 360 -23.22 -12.85 -10.89
N ALA A 361 -24.53 -12.77 -11.14
CA ALA A 361 -25.16 -13.38 -12.31
C ALA A 361 -24.72 -12.73 -13.64
N THR A 362 -24.37 -11.44 -13.62
CA THR A 362 -23.88 -10.71 -14.80
C THR A 362 -22.37 -10.87 -15.04
N ASN A 363 -21.66 -11.66 -14.22
CA ASN A 363 -20.27 -12.00 -14.52
C ASN A 363 -20.21 -12.73 -15.88
N PRO A 364 -19.18 -12.47 -16.72
CA PRO A 364 -19.06 -13.14 -18.02
C PRO A 364 -19.07 -14.68 -17.88
N PRO A 365 -19.67 -15.43 -18.82
CA PRO A 365 -19.73 -16.89 -18.76
C PRO A 365 -18.36 -17.54 -18.54
N ALA A 366 -17.30 -17.06 -19.21
CA ALA A 366 -15.94 -17.56 -19.04
C ALA A 366 -15.37 -17.36 -17.62
N TYR A 367 -15.76 -16.27 -16.93
CA TYR A 367 -15.42 -16.03 -15.53
C TYR A 367 -16.18 -17.03 -14.64
N LEU A 368 -17.49 -17.19 -14.86
CA LEU A 368 -18.33 -18.12 -14.11
C LEU A 368 -17.84 -19.57 -14.24
N ASP A 369 -17.58 -20.04 -15.47
CA ASP A 369 -17.01 -21.36 -15.75
C ASP A 369 -15.66 -21.56 -15.03
N SER A 370 -14.81 -20.53 -15.01
CA SER A 370 -13.53 -20.54 -14.28
C SER A 370 -13.73 -20.67 -12.76
N VAL A 371 -14.69 -19.95 -12.17
CA VAL A 371 -15.03 -20.08 -10.74
C VAL A 371 -15.59 -21.46 -10.42
N ILE A 372 -16.54 -21.95 -11.22
CA ILE A 372 -17.20 -23.24 -11.06
C ILE A 372 -16.17 -24.38 -11.16
N ALA A 373 -15.34 -24.38 -12.19
CA ALA A 373 -14.32 -25.41 -12.40
C ALA A 373 -13.25 -25.44 -11.29
N ARG A 374 -12.83 -24.27 -10.78
CA ARG A 374 -11.82 -24.18 -9.70
C ARG A 374 -12.37 -24.57 -8.34
N THR A 375 -13.63 -24.26 -8.06
CA THR A 375 -14.30 -24.66 -6.81
C THR A 375 -14.78 -26.10 -6.84
N ALA A 376 -15.04 -26.67 -8.02
CA ALA A 376 -15.73 -27.95 -8.20
C ALA A 376 -17.04 -28.03 -7.36
N ALA A 377 -17.70 -26.89 -7.16
CA ALA A 377 -18.85 -26.78 -6.27
C ALA A 377 -20.05 -27.61 -6.79
N PRO A 378 -20.56 -28.58 -6.02
CA PRO A 378 -21.65 -29.45 -6.48
C PRO A 378 -23.02 -28.77 -6.41
N ILE A 379 -23.15 -27.70 -5.62
CA ILE A 379 -24.41 -27.03 -5.30
C ILE A 379 -24.25 -25.52 -5.49
N ILE A 380 -25.27 -24.91 -6.06
CA ILE A 380 -25.52 -23.46 -6.00
C ILE A 380 -26.82 -23.19 -5.27
N VAL A 381 -26.83 -22.15 -4.44
CA VAL A 381 -28.03 -21.57 -3.83
C VAL A 381 -28.24 -20.20 -4.45
N CYS A 382 -29.43 -19.92 -4.97
CA CYS A 382 -29.72 -18.66 -5.65
C CYS A 382 -31.20 -18.29 -5.60
N ASP A 383 -31.52 -17.02 -5.84
CA ASP A 383 -32.89 -16.56 -6.02
C ASP A 383 -33.55 -17.09 -7.32
N GLU A 384 -34.88 -16.99 -7.39
CA GLU A 384 -35.71 -17.46 -8.53
C GLU A 384 -35.28 -16.89 -9.89
N ARG A 385 -34.79 -15.64 -9.93
CA ARG A 385 -34.45 -14.94 -11.18
C ARG A 385 -33.22 -15.56 -11.84
N HIS A 386 -32.28 -16.04 -11.04
CA HIS A 386 -30.99 -16.56 -11.51
C HIS A 386 -30.95 -18.09 -11.63
N ALA A 387 -31.90 -18.83 -11.05
CA ALA A 387 -31.88 -20.29 -11.04
C ALA A 387 -31.74 -20.93 -12.43
N ASN A 388 -32.46 -20.42 -13.45
CA ASN A 388 -32.39 -20.96 -14.81
C ASN A 388 -30.99 -20.91 -15.43
N GLN A 389 -30.18 -19.88 -15.12
CA GLN A 389 -28.82 -19.72 -15.65
C GLN A 389 -27.90 -20.86 -15.20
N PHE A 390 -28.08 -21.37 -13.99
CA PHE A 390 -27.14 -22.31 -13.37
C PHE A 390 -27.55 -23.78 -13.42
N ARG A 391 -28.81 -24.10 -13.78
CA ARG A 391 -29.33 -25.49 -13.92
C ARG A 391 -28.54 -26.37 -14.90
N HIS A 392 -27.76 -25.77 -15.80
CA HIS A 392 -26.89 -26.48 -16.75
C HIS A 392 -25.38 -26.34 -16.45
N LEU A 393 -25.01 -25.48 -15.50
CA LEU A 393 -23.62 -25.18 -15.13
C LEU A 393 -23.20 -25.87 -13.82
N VAL A 394 -24.16 -26.16 -12.93
CA VAL A 394 -23.92 -26.71 -11.59
C VAL A 394 -24.83 -27.93 -11.38
N PRO A 395 -24.34 -29.06 -10.82
CA PRO A 395 -25.13 -30.29 -10.70
C PRO A 395 -26.44 -30.16 -9.92
N ILE A 396 -26.49 -29.28 -8.90
CA ILE A 396 -27.65 -29.06 -8.06
C ILE A 396 -27.88 -27.54 -7.92
N THR A 397 -28.99 -27.05 -8.46
CA THR A 397 -29.47 -25.67 -8.24
C THR A 397 -30.57 -25.67 -7.19
N ILE A 398 -30.36 -24.95 -6.08
CA ILE A 398 -31.36 -24.68 -5.05
C ILE A 398 -31.90 -23.27 -5.27
N GLU A 399 -33.08 -23.23 -5.86
CA GLU A 399 -33.87 -22.01 -6.10
C GLU A 399 -34.60 -21.62 -4.81
N THR A 400 -34.29 -20.45 -4.25
CA THR A 400 -34.83 -20.01 -2.97
C THR A 400 -35.96 -18.99 -3.13
N SER A 401 -37.09 -19.28 -2.50
CA SER A 401 -38.22 -18.35 -2.36
C SER A 401 -38.70 -18.29 -0.90
N PRO A 402 -39.41 -17.22 -0.49
CA PRO A 402 -39.90 -17.06 0.88
C PRO A 402 -40.79 -18.21 1.38
N SER A 403 -41.63 -18.77 0.49
CA SER A 403 -42.49 -19.91 0.80
C SER A 403 -41.69 -21.20 0.90
N MET A 404 -40.88 -21.52 -0.12
CA MET A 404 -40.05 -22.73 -0.16
C MET A 404 -39.20 -22.85 1.11
N LEU A 405 -38.51 -21.77 1.50
CA LEU A 405 -37.63 -21.77 2.66
C LEU A 405 -38.35 -21.99 4.00
N ARG A 406 -39.60 -21.51 4.16
CA ARG A 406 -40.41 -21.72 5.37
C ARG A 406 -41.04 -23.12 5.40
N ASP A 407 -41.39 -23.67 4.24
CA ASP A 407 -41.98 -25.01 4.09
C ASP A 407 -40.97 -26.16 4.17
N LEU A 408 -39.65 -25.87 4.15
CA LEU A 408 -38.61 -26.87 4.36
C LEU A 408 -38.77 -27.57 5.72
N PRO A 409 -38.48 -28.89 5.81
CA PRO A 409 -38.62 -29.64 7.05
C PRO A 409 -37.62 -29.18 8.10
N MET A 410 -38.05 -29.18 9.37
CA MET A 410 -37.13 -29.05 10.51
C MET A 410 -36.18 -30.25 10.57
N PRO A 411 -34.94 -30.05 11.08
CA PRO A 411 -34.02 -31.15 11.29
C PRO A 411 -34.46 -32.06 12.44
N ASP A 412 -34.12 -33.34 12.33
CA ASP A 412 -34.34 -34.32 13.40
C ASP A 412 -33.37 -34.12 14.60
N ARG A 413 -32.30 -33.33 14.42
CA ARG A 413 -31.25 -33.07 15.41
C ARG A 413 -30.65 -31.67 15.25
N VAL A 414 -30.32 -31.04 16.38
CA VAL A 414 -29.60 -29.76 16.45
C VAL A 414 -28.30 -29.96 17.27
N PRO A 415 -27.13 -29.47 16.83
CA PRO A 415 -26.88 -28.79 15.55
C PRO A 415 -27.05 -29.75 14.36
N VAL A 416 -27.30 -29.16 13.18
CA VAL A 416 -27.51 -29.90 11.92
C VAL A 416 -26.23 -30.61 11.46
N CYS A 417 -25.08 -30.00 11.75
CA CYS A 417 -23.75 -30.58 11.52
C CYS A 417 -22.89 -30.31 12.77
N ASP A 418 -22.39 -31.38 13.42
CA ASP A 418 -21.54 -31.30 14.63
C ASP A 418 -20.04 -31.53 14.32
N THR A 419 -19.69 -31.60 13.04
CA THR A 419 -18.32 -31.88 12.56
C THR A 419 -17.52 -30.64 12.14
N VAL A 420 -18.16 -29.46 12.07
CA VAL A 420 -17.47 -28.21 11.69
C VAL A 420 -16.51 -27.75 12.78
N ARG A 421 -15.33 -27.26 12.40
CA ARG A 421 -14.26 -26.78 13.29
C ARG A 421 -13.75 -25.40 12.88
N PRO A 422 -13.10 -24.62 13.78
CA PRO A 422 -12.58 -23.29 13.47
C PRO A 422 -11.58 -23.26 12.30
N GLU A 423 -10.85 -24.35 12.07
CA GLU A 423 -9.92 -24.49 10.94
C GLU A 423 -10.61 -24.71 9.59
N ASN A 424 -11.90 -25.05 9.57
CA ASN A 424 -12.60 -25.35 8.32
C ASN A 424 -12.88 -24.08 7.50
N ALA A 425 -12.91 -24.27 6.19
CA ALA A 425 -13.24 -23.20 5.26
C ALA A 425 -14.66 -22.67 5.53
N CYS A 426 -14.83 -21.35 5.57
CA CYS A 426 -16.11 -20.68 5.78
C CYS A 426 -16.57 -19.89 4.54
N LEU A 427 -15.63 -19.37 3.73
CA LEU A 427 -15.91 -18.72 2.46
C LEU A 427 -14.70 -18.73 1.53
N ILE A 428 -14.93 -18.46 0.25
CA ILE A 428 -13.87 -18.19 -0.73
C ILE A 428 -14.14 -16.85 -1.40
N LEU A 429 -13.14 -15.96 -1.38
CA LEU A 429 -13.15 -14.69 -2.10
C LEU A 429 -12.41 -14.85 -3.42
N PHE A 430 -12.99 -14.36 -4.51
CA PHE A 430 -12.34 -14.38 -5.82
C PHE A 430 -11.87 -12.96 -6.18
N THR A 431 -10.55 -12.75 -6.25
CA THR A 431 -9.96 -11.47 -6.69
C THR A 431 -9.41 -11.56 -8.11
N SER A 432 -9.12 -10.42 -8.73
CA SER A 432 -8.21 -10.34 -9.87
C SER A 432 -6.84 -10.97 -9.53
N GLY A 433 -6.11 -11.43 -10.54
CA GLY A 433 -4.93 -12.26 -10.37
C GLY A 433 -3.88 -12.04 -11.45
N SER A 434 -2.62 -11.88 -11.04
CA SER A 434 -1.41 -11.63 -11.85
C SER A 434 -1.10 -12.58 -13.02
N THR A 435 -1.91 -13.61 -13.24
CA THR A 435 -1.74 -14.64 -14.27
C THR A 435 -2.86 -14.63 -15.31
N GLY A 436 -3.70 -13.59 -15.35
CA GLY A 436 -4.87 -13.56 -16.25
C GLY A 436 -6.00 -14.52 -15.83
N LYS A 437 -6.04 -14.93 -14.55
CA LYS A 437 -7.08 -15.82 -14.01
C LYS A 437 -7.47 -15.42 -12.57
N PRO A 438 -8.79 -15.41 -12.27
CA PRO A 438 -9.32 -15.15 -10.93
C PRO A 438 -8.67 -16.01 -9.85
N LYS A 439 -8.57 -15.45 -8.65
CA LYS A 439 -7.77 -15.99 -7.54
C LYS A 439 -8.68 -16.26 -6.34
N GLY A 440 -8.92 -17.55 -6.06
CA GLY A 440 -9.68 -17.96 -4.88
C GLY A 440 -8.82 -17.86 -3.62
N ILE A 441 -9.19 -17.02 -2.67
CA ILE A 441 -8.60 -16.89 -1.34
C ILE A 441 -9.48 -17.69 -0.37
N VAL A 442 -8.93 -18.76 0.21
CA VAL A 442 -9.67 -19.66 1.10
C VAL A 442 -9.61 -19.11 2.53
N GLN A 443 -10.78 -18.76 3.05
CA GLN A 443 -10.95 -18.22 4.40
C GLN A 443 -11.54 -19.26 5.34
N VAL A 444 -11.11 -19.22 6.60
CA VAL A 444 -11.53 -20.19 7.63
C VAL A 444 -12.25 -19.52 8.78
N HIS A 445 -13.07 -20.30 9.48
CA HIS A 445 -13.90 -19.80 10.57
C HIS A 445 -13.10 -19.01 11.63
N ARG A 446 -11.98 -19.56 12.13
CA ARG A 446 -11.08 -18.93 13.10
C ARG A 446 -10.63 -17.53 12.65
N SER A 447 -10.18 -17.40 11.40
CA SER A 447 -9.65 -16.14 10.85
C SER A 447 -10.71 -15.05 10.81
N TYR A 448 -11.88 -15.36 10.24
CA TYR A 448 -12.98 -14.40 10.14
C TYR A 448 -13.64 -14.12 11.49
N ALA A 449 -13.80 -15.12 12.36
CA ALA A 449 -14.39 -14.94 13.68
C ALA A 449 -13.51 -14.04 14.56
N THR A 450 -12.18 -14.23 14.48
CA THR A 450 -11.20 -13.34 15.12
C THR A 450 -11.32 -11.92 14.55
N ALA A 451 -11.28 -11.76 13.22
CA ALA A 451 -11.35 -10.44 12.60
C ALA A 451 -12.65 -9.69 12.95
N VAL A 452 -13.81 -10.34 12.81
CA VAL A 452 -15.14 -9.73 13.06
C VAL A 452 -15.32 -9.35 14.53
N ARG A 453 -14.89 -10.19 15.47
CA ARG A 453 -15.01 -9.88 16.92
C ARG A 453 -14.14 -8.68 17.32
N ASN A 454 -12.93 -8.58 16.75
CA ASN A 454 -12.06 -7.41 16.98
C ASN A 454 -12.58 -6.16 16.29
N TYR A 455 -13.06 -6.29 15.05
CA TYR A 455 -13.68 -5.20 14.30
C TYR A 455 -14.85 -4.58 15.07
N ALA A 456 -15.78 -5.40 15.55
CA ALA A 456 -16.92 -4.95 16.34
C ALA A 456 -16.47 -4.20 17.61
N LYS A 457 -15.47 -4.73 18.32
CA LYS A 457 -14.90 -4.09 19.52
C LYS A 457 -14.26 -2.73 19.23
N ILE A 458 -13.41 -2.64 18.20
CA ILE A 458 -12.70 -1.41 17.82
C ILE A 458 -13.68 -0.34 17.34
N MET A 459 -14.66 -0.73 16.53
CA MET A 459 -15.68 0.16 15.99
C MET A 459 -16.81 0.46 17.00
N ALA A 460 -16.76 -0.09 18.21
CA ALA A 460 -17.79 0.03 19.26
C ALA A 460 -19.20 -0.39 18.80
N LEU A 461 -19.27 -1.48 18.01
CA LEU A 461 -20.51 -2.04 17.47
C LEU A 461 -21.08 -3.11 18.44
N GLY A 462 -22.42 -3.20 18.49
CA GLY A 462 -23.14 -3.92 19.52
C GLY A 462 -24.63 -4.06 19.22
N THR A 463 -25.46 -4.24 20.25
CA THR A 463 -26.91 -4.46 20.10
C THR A 463 -27.67 -3.27 19.50
N ASN A 464 -27.12 -2.06 19.60
CA ASN A 464 -27.71 -0.85 19.03
C ASN A 464 -27.27 -0.59 17.58
N THR A 465 -26.38 -1.43 17.03
CA THR A 465 -25.88 -1.27 15.67
C THR A 465 -26.96 -1.64 14.66
N ARG A 466 -27.19 -0.75 13.70
CA ARG A 466 -27.99 -0.96 12.49
C ARG A 466 -27.04 -0.74 11.31
N PHE A 467 -26.39 -1.81 10.88
CA PHE A 467 -25.31 -1.75 9.89
C PHE A 467 -25.91 -1.80 8.48
N PHE A 468 -25.65 -0.78 7.68
CA PHE A 468 -26.10 -0.70 6.29
C PHE A 468 -25.23 -1.57 5.39
N SER A 469 -25.85 -2.47 4.63
CA SER A 469 -25.13 -3.33 3.68
C SER A 469 -25.04 -2.65 2.31
N PHE A 470 -24.00 -1.85 2.10
CA PHE A 470 -23.79 -1.13 0.82
C PHE A 470 -23.13 -1.98 -0.26
N ASP A 471 -22.18 -2.84 0.08
CA ASP A 471 -21.33 -3.47 -0.93
C ASP A 471 -22.02 -4.64 -1.66
N GLU A 472 -21.53 -4.97 -2.86
CA GLU A 472 -22.03 -6.15 -3.59
C GLU A 472 -21.51 -7.45 -2.95
N TYR A 473 -22.33 -8.49 -3.02
CA TYR A 473 -22.07 -9.75 -2.34
C TYR A 473 -20.84 -10.52 -2.83
N ALA A 474 -20.29 -10.21 -4.01
CA ALA A 474 -19.04 -10.78 -4.50
C ALA A 474 -17.78 -10.15 -3.87
N PHE A 475 -17.87 -8.94 -3.29
CA PHE A 475 -16.75 -8.29 -2.61
C PHE A 475 -16.59 -8.76 -1.17
N ASP A 476 -15.34 -8.71 -0.69
CA ASP A 476 -14.95 -9.22 0.62
C ASP A 476 -15.59 -8.43 1.76
N ILE A 477 -15.62 -7.10 1.64
CA ILE A 477 -16.22 -6.18 2.61
C ILE A 477 -17.70 -6.48 2.93
N SER A 478 -18.49 -6.95 1.94
CA SER A 478 -19.92 -7.31 2.13
C SER A 478 -20.16 -8.43 3.16
N ASN A 479 -19.10 -9.11 3.58
CA ASN A 479 -19.17 -10.09 4.65
C ASN A 479 -19.18 -9.45 6.05
N LEU A 480 -18.57 -8.26 6.23
CA LEU A 480 -18.72 -7.51 7.49
C LEU A 480 -20.18 -7.08 7.70
N ASP A 481 -20.84 -6.60 6.64
CA ASP A 481 -22.20 -6.06 6.67
C ASP A 481 -23.21 -6.93 7.43
N PHE A 482 -23.11 -8.26 7.28
CA PHE A 482 -23.99 -9.21 7.96
C PHE A 482 -23.31 -9.90 9.14
N LEU A 483 -22.02 -10.26 9.07
CA LEU A 483 -21.36 -10.96 10.17
C LEU A 483 -21.22 -10.07 11.41
N VAL A 484 -20.81 -8.80 11.25
CA VAL A 484 -20.58 -7.86 12.36
C VAL A 484 -21.85 -7.62 13.18
N PRO A 485 -22.99 -7.16 12.61
CA PRO A 485 -24.21 -6.96 13.40
C PRO A 485 -24.75 -8.28 13.98
N LEU A 486 -24.77 -9.38 13.21
CA LEU A 486 -25.36 -10.63 13.67
C LEU A 486 -24.57 -11.31 14.80
N ILE A 487 -23.25 -11.14 14.83
CA ILE A 487 -22.40 -11.60 15.95
C ILE A 487 -22.51 -10.67 17.15
N SER A 488 -22.69 -9.37 16.92
CA SER A 488 -22.73 -8.34 17.99
C SER A 488 -24.12 -8.15 18.61
N GLY A 489 -25.15 -8.71 18.01
CA GLY A 489 -26.55 -8.58 18.42
C GLY A 489 -27.29 -7.36 17.86
N GLY A 490 -26.70 -6.69 16.87
CA GLY A 490 -27.32 -5.59 16.13
C GLY A 490 -28.22 -6.11 14.99
N CYS A 491 -28.44 -5.27 13.99
CA CYS A 491 -29.31 -5.53 12.84
C CYS A 491 -28.57 -5.26 11.51
N CYS A 492 -28.70 -6.16 10.55
CA CYS A 492 -28.24 -6.01 9.17
C CYS A 492 -29.34 -5.33 8.33
N CYS A 493 -29.05 -4.14 7.82
CA CYS A 493 -29.96 -3.31 7.03
C CYS A 493 -29.66 -3.48 5.54
N VAL A 494 -30.54 -4.15 4.80
CA VAL A 494 -30.35 -4.53 3.39
C VAL A 494 -31.13 -3.59 2.46
N PRO A 495 -30.47 -2.76 1.64
CA PRO A 495 -31.15 -1.82 0.75
C PRO A 495 -31.71 -2.50 -0.51
N VAL A 496 -33.00 -2.26 -0.79
CA VAL A 496 -33.75 -2.76 -1.96
C VAL A 496 -34.79 -1.71 -2.41
N PRO A 497 -34.76 -1.23 -3.67
CA PRO A 497 -33.64 -1.26 -4.61
C PRO A 497 -32.55 -0.25 -4.22
N MET A 498 -31.39 -0.34 -4.87
CA MET A 498 -30.29 0.62 -4.72
C MET A 498 -29.69 0.89 -6.09
N ALA A 499 -30.33 1.77 -6.87
CA ALA A 499 -29.98 2.02 -8.28
C ALA A 499 -29.16 3.31 -8.48
N THR A 500 -29.22 4.24 -7.51
CA THR A 500 -28.60 5.56 -7.58
C THR A 500 -28.02 5.98 -6.22
N THR A 501 -27.13 6.98 -6.21
CA THR A 501 -26.65 7.61 -4.97
C THR A 501 -27.76 8.33 -4.18
N GLN A 502 -28.84 8.75 -4.85
CA GLN A 502 -29.96 9.38 -4.16
C GLN A 502 -30.82 8.34 -3.41
N ASP A 503 -30.86 7.10 -3.91
CA ASP A 503 -31.40 5.95 -3.16
C ASP A 503 -30.54 5.62 -1.93
N LEU A 504 -29.22 5.89 -1.94
CA LEU A 504 -28.34 5.58 -0.81
C LEU A 504 -28.76 6.34 0.46
N ALA A 505 -28.87 7.67 0.37
CA ALA A 505 -29.27 8.50 1.51
C ALA A 505 -30.69 8.16 2.00
N TYR A 506 -31.62 7.96 1.06
CA TYR A 506 -32.97 7.52 1.35
C TYR A 506 -33.00 6.18 2.10
N ASN A 507 -32.30 5.16 1.59
CA ASN A 507 -32.27 3.82 2.19
C ASN A 507 -31.60 3.82 3.57
N ILE A 508 -30.50 4.58 3.77
CA ILE A 508 -29.85 4.73 5.09
C ILE A 508 -30.85 5.29 6.11
N THR A 509 -31.53 6.38 5.77
CA THR A 509 -32.50 7.04 6.66
C THR A 509 -33.76 6.20 6.86
N ALA A 510 -34.30 5.55 5.83
CA ALA A 510 -35.47 4.67 5.91
C ALA A 510 -35.22 3.44 6.80
N LEU A 511 -34.06 2.80 6.66
CA LEU A 511 -33.63 1.69 7.53
C LEU A 511 -33.16 2.16 8.91
N LYS A 512 -33.03 3.47 9.13
CA LYS A 512 -32.42 4.07 10.33
C LYS A 512 -31.05 3.44 10.62
N ALA A 513 -30.23 3.27 9.59
CA ALA A 513 -28.90 2.72 9.75
C ALA A 513 -27.98 3.75 10.44
N ASN A 514 -27.16 3.30 11.38
CA ASN A 514 -26.24 4.14 12.15
C ASN A 514 -24.77 3.77 11.97
N ALA A 515 -24.47 2.70 11.26
CA ALA A 515 -23.12 2.35 10.81
C ALA A 515 -23.15 1.90 9.36
N THR A 516 -22.12 2.25 8.58
CA THR A 516 -21.90 1.71 7.23
C THR A 516 -20.40 1.64 6.94
N PHE A 517 -20.02 0.78 6.00
CA PHE A 517 -18.83 0.96 5.19
C PHE A 517 -19.22 1.59 3.84
N LEU A 518 -18.34 2.38 3.22
CA LEU A 518 -18.43 2.87 1.84
C LEU A 518 -17.00 2.98 1.24
N THR A 519 -16.87 2.92 -0.09
CA THR A 519 -15.63 3.37 -0.75
C THR A 519 -15.48 4.90 -0.62
N ALA A 520 -14.27 5.44 -0.76
CA ALA A 520 -14.05 6.88 -0.66
C ALA A 520 -14.81 7.64 -1.76
N THR A 521 -14.81 7.09 -2.97
CA THR A 521 -15.52 7.60 -4.15
C THR A 521 -17.05 7.62 -3.98
N VAL A 522 -17.64 6.72 -3.18
CA VAL A 522 -19.08 6.78 -2.84
C VAL A 522 -19.32 7.72 -1.67
N ALA A 523 -18.49 7.67 -0.62
CA ALA A 523 -18.66 8.48 0.58
C ALA A 523 -18.53 10.00 0.33
N VAL A 524 -17.77 10.41 -0.70
CA VAL A 524 -17.65 11.84 -1.07
C VAL A 524 -18.91 12.36 -1.76
N LYS A 525 -19.71 11.48 -2.38
CA LYS A 525 -20.95 11.81 -3.09
C LYS A 525 -22.18 11.88 -2.16
N LEU A 526 -21.98 11.67 -0.85
CA LEU A 526 -23.02 11.70 0.18
C LEU A 526 -22.82 12.91 1.11
N ASP A 527 -23.88 13.66 1.41
CA ASP A 527 -23.87 14.75 2.39
C ASP A 527 -24.25 14.23 3.79
N PRO A 528 -23.51 14.57 4.86
CA PRO A 528 -23.88 14.21 6.23
C PRO A 528 -25.29 14.65 6.64
N ALA A 529 -25.81 15.76 6.09
CA ALA A 529 -27.14 16.27 6.40
C ALA A 529 -28.28 15.37 5.89
N ASP A 530 -28.05 14.61 4.82
CA ASP A 530 -29.03 13.69 4.21
C ASP A 530 -29.12 12.35 4.94
N VAL A 531 -28.14 12.04 5.81
CA VAL A 531 -28.06 10.78 6.60
C VAL A 531 -27.85 11.02 8.10
N PRO A 532 -28.75 11.79 8.77
CA PRO A 532 -28.57 12.21 10.16
C PRO A 532 -28.63 11.06 11.19
N THR A 533 -28.98 9.84 10.76
CA THR A 533 -28.92 8.64 11.61
C THR A 533 -27.52 8.03 11.70
N LEU A 534 -26.56 8.46 10.87
CA LEU A 534 -25.25 7.82 10.76
C LEU A 534 -24.29 8.29 11.86
N GLU A 535 -24.04 7.40 12.83
CA GLU A 535 -23.08 7.60 13.94
C GLU A 535 -21.65 7.21 13.54
N LEU A 536 -21.49 6.23 12.65
CA LEU A 536 -20.19 5.71 12.18
C LEU A 536 -20.18 5.59 10.65
N LEU A 537 -19.22 6.28 10.03
CA LEU A 537 -18.86 6.07 8.63
C LEU A 537 -17.47 5.45 8.55
N CYS A 538 -17.41 4.18 8.16
CA CYS A 538 -16.16 3.54 7.78
C CYS A 538 -15.92 3.75 6.27
N VAL A 539 -14.70 4.13 5.91
CA VAL A 539 -14.27 4.28 4.50
C VAL A 539 -13.01 3.47 4.26
N GLY A 540 -12.84 2.97 3.05
CA GLY A 540 -11.64 2.22 2.68
C GLY A 540 -11.59 1.82 1.22
N GLY A 541 -10.67 0.91 0.89
CA GLY A 541 -10.36 0.52 -0.49
C GLY A 541 -9.43 1.51 -1.20
N GLU A 542 -9.62 2.81 -0.99
CA GLU A 542 -8.98 3.92 -1.72
C GLU A 542 -8.28 4.93 -0.77
N PRO A 543 -7.34 5.77 -1.27
CA PRO A 543 -6.88 6.94 -0.54
C PRO A 543 -8.01 7.95 -0.33
N LEU A 544 -8.07 8.61 0.84
CA LEU A 544 -9.12 9.59 1.13
C LEU A 544 -8.77 10.97 0.57
N SER A 545 -9.73 11.60 -0.13
CA SER A 545 -9.56 12.99 -0.60
C SER A 545 -9.64 14.00 0.56
N THR A 546 -9.02 15.16 0.36
CA THR A 546 -9.13 16.30 1.29
C THR A 546 -10.59 16.75 1.46
N GLU A 547 -11.38 16.73 0.38
CA GLU A 547 -12.81 17.05 0.40
C GLU A 547 -13.60 16.08 1.29
N LEU A 548 -13.42 14.77 1.11
CA LEU A 548 -14.10 13.74 1.91
C LEU A 548 -13.80 13.93 3.41
N VAL A 549 -12.53 14.13 3.77
CA VAL A 549 -12.15 14.32 5.16
C VAL A 549 -12.75 15.63 5.70
N ALA A 550 -12.71 16.73 4.95
CA ALA A 550 -13.30 18.00 5.37
C ALA A 550 -14.83 17.94 5.54
N LYS A 551 -15.52 17.19 4.67
CA LYS A 551 -16.98 17.00 4.68
C LYS A 551 -17.49 16.24 5.90
N TRP A 552 -16.75 15.22 6.33
CA TRP A 552 -17.17 14.28 7.38
C TRP A 552 -16.46 14.48 8.73
N THR A 553 -15.51 15.40 8.85
CA THR A 553 -14.89 15.75 10.15
C THR A 553 -15.53 16.97 10.80
N GLY A 554 -15.60 16.98 12.14
CA GLY A 554 -16.22 18.07 12.92
C GLY A 554 -17.74 17.93 13.16
N GLY A 555 -18.41 16.99 12.48
CA GLY A 555 -19.80 16.60 12.76
C GLY A 555 -19.94 15.57 13.90
N SER A 556 -21.15 15.02 14.05
CA SER A 556 -21.47 13.94 15.01
C SER A 556 -21.07 12.55 14.52
N THR A 557 -20.94 12.34 13.20
CA THR A 557 -20.52 11.06 12.61
C THR A 557 -19.02 10.85 12.79
N ARG A 558 -18.63 9.69 13.33
CA ARG A 558 -17.22 9.30 13.42
C ARG A 558 -16.75 8.74 12.08
N LEU A 559 -15.89 9.48 11.36
CA LEU A 559 -15.20 9.00 10.16
C LEU A 559 -13.99 8.12 10.54
N VAL A 560 -13.91 6.91 9.98
CA VAL A 560 -12.79 5.97 10.20
C VAL A 560 -12.28 5.44 8.86
N ASN A 561 -11.01 5.72 8.53
CA ASN A 561 -10.34 5.08 7.40
C ASN A 561 -9.98 3.63 7.75
N GLN A 562 -10.04 2.74 6.77
CA GLN A 562 -9.72 1.33 6.92
C GLN A 562 -8.88 0.82 5.75
N TYR A 563 -7.99 -0.10 6.07
CA TYR A 563 -7.13 -0.76 5.11
C TYR A 563 -7.04 -2.25 5.42
N GLY A 564 -7.09 -3.03 4.35
CA GLY A 564 -6.88 -4.46 4.37
C GLY A 564 -7.14 -5.05 2.99
N MET A 565 -7.31 -6.37 2.96
CA MET A 565 -7.50 -7.14 1.74
C MET A 565 -8.12 -8.50 2.05
N GLY A 566 -8.60 -9.18 1.02
CA GLY A 566 -9.17 -10.53 1.14
C GLY A 566 -8.24 -11.55 1.80
N GLU A 567 -6.91 -11.40 1.71
CA GLU A 567 -5.95 -12.27 2.42
C GLU A 567 -5.88 -12.05 3.95
N THR A 568 -6.36 -10.91 4.46
CA THR A 568 -6.28 -10.51 5.87
C THR A 568 -7.67 -10.35 6.52
N ALA A 569 -8.67 -11.08 6.03
CA ALA A 569 -10.06 -10.99 6.49
C ALA A 569 -10.57 -9.54 6.54
N ILE A 570 -10.48 -8.86 5.38
CA ILE A 570 -11.08 -7.55 5.06
C ILE A 570 -10.31 -6.35 5.62
N SER A 571 -10.16 -6.22 6.95
CA SER A 571 -9.66 -5.00 7.58
C SER A 571 -8.56 -5.30 8.60
N CYS A 572 -7.31 -4.95 8.26
CA CYS A 572 -6.12 -5.21 9.07
C CYS A 572 -5.53 -3.96 9.73
N CYS A 573 -5.83 -2.75 9.23
CA CYS A 573 -5.50 -1.47 9.86
C CYS A 573 -6.68 -0.49 9.83
N TYR A 574 -6.75 0.42 10.79
CA TYR A 574 -7.77 1.48 10.88
C TYR A 574 -7.19 2.80 11.40
N ASN A 575 -7.72 3.93 10.92
CA ASN A 575 -7.40 5.28 11.40
C ASN A 575 -8.69 6.03 11.75
N ASP A 576 -8.91 6.25 13.05
CA ASP A 576 -10.02 7.03 13.62
C ASP A 576 -9.69 8.54 13.77
N LYS A 577 -8.50 8.96 13.31
CA LYS A 577 -7.97 10.34 13.37
C LYS A 577 -7.46 10.77 11.99
N VAL A 578 -8.31 10.55 10.99
CA VAL A 578 -8.07 10.95 9.59
C VAL A 578 -7.72 12.44 9.49
N ARG A 579 -6.84 12.78 8.55
CA ARG A 579 -6.43 14.16 8.26
C ARG A 579 -6.35 14.37 6.75
N PRO A 580 -6.72 15.55 6.23
CA PRO A 580 -6.57 15.86 4.81
C PRO A 580 -5.14 15.65 4.32
N GLY A 581 -5.00 15.23 3.05
CA GLY A 581 -3.70 15.07 2.39
C GLY A 581 -2.75 14.00 2.96
N ARG A 582 -3.18 13.14 3.89
CA ARG A 582 -2.35 12.07 4.46
C ARG A 582 -2.90 10.67 4.15
N ALA A 583 -2.13 9.87 3.42
CA ALA A 583 -2.36 8.43 3.24
C ALA A 583 -1.98 7.63 4.51
N ASN A 584 -2.61 7.90 5.65
CA ASN A 584 -2.31 7.25 6.93
C ASN A 584 -3.32 6.12 7.21
N LEU A 585 -2.78 4.89 7.34
CA LEU A 585 -3.51 3.66 7.62
C LEU A 585 -3.87 3.50 9.11
N GLY A 586 -3.31 4.35 9.97
CA GLY A 586 -3.52 4.31 11.42
C GLY A 586 -2.84 3.09 12.05
N ARG A 587 -3.60 2.26 12.75
CA ARG A 587 -3.10 1.19 13.63
C ARG A 587 -3.65 -0.18 13.24
N PRO A 588 -2.94 -1.28 13.54
CA PRO A 588 -3.43 -2.63 13.29
C PRO A 588 -4.74 -2.95 14.03
N THR A 589 -5.61 -3.78 13.44
CA THR A 589 -6.92 -4.17 14.02
C THR A 589 -6.86 -5.45 14.85
N SER A 590 -6.32 -6.53 14.28
CA SER A 590 -6.44 -7.91 14.82
C SER A 590 -5.10 -8.62 14.98
N GLY A 591 -3.99 -7.95 14.68
CA GLY A 591 -2.67 -8.57 14.55
C GLY A 591 -1.56 -7.52 14.57
N ALA A 592 -0.33 -7.93 14.29
CA ALA A 592 0.81 -7.02 14.21
C ALA A 592 1.15 -6.69 12.75
N VAL A 593 1.80 -5.55 12.53
CA VAL A 593 2.32 -5.15 11.22
C VAL A 593 3.80 -4.82 11.34
N PHE A 594 4.61 -5.47 10.52
CA PHE A 594 6.05 -5.22 10.45
C PHE A 594 6.41 -4.50 9.16
N VAL A 595 7.52 -3.77 9.20
CA VAL A 595 8.03 -3.06 8.05
C VAL A 595 9.41 -3.61 7.67
N VAL A 596 9.56 -4.10 6.44
CA VAL A 596 10.71 -4.89 5.97
C VAL A 596 11.29 -4.36 4.65
N ASP A 597 12.48 -4.79 4.27
CA ASP A 597 13.06 -4.41 2.98
C ASP A 597 12.24 -4.99 1.82
N ALA A 598 11.89 -4.15 0.83
CA ALA A 598 11.05 -4.52 -0.30
C ALA A 598 11.62 -5.66 -1.18
N SER A 599 12.94 -5.84 -1.17
CA SER A 599 13.66 -6.93 -1.82
C SER A 599 13.82 -8.18 -0.93
N SER A 600 13.79 -8.03 0.41
CA SER A 600 13.98 -9.14 1.35
C SER A 600 13.18 -8.99 2.65
N HIS A 601 12.16 -9.85 2.81
CA HIS A 601 11.35 -9.93 4.04
C HIS A 601 12.13 -10.38 5.29
N ASN A 602 13.38 -10.84 5.12
CA ASN A 602 14.26 -11.22 6.21
C ASN A 602 14.98 -10.03 6.87
N LYS A 603 14.77 -8.81 6.39
CA LYS A 603 15.31 -7.59 7.02
C LYS A 603 14.19 -6.73 7.56
N LEU A 604 14.19 -6.52 8.88
CA LEU A 604 13.35 -5.51 9.51
C LEU A 604 13.93 -4.13 9.24
N LEU A 605 13.07 -3.12 9.07
CA LEU A 605 13.49 -1.73 8.84
C LEU A 605 13.27 -0.86 10.08
N PRO A 606 14.05 0.22 10.27
CA PRO A 606 13.85 1.19 11.34
C PRO A 606 12.56 1.99 11.15
N VAL A 607 12.10 2.68 12.20
CA VAL A 607 10.85 3.45 12.17
C VAL A 607 11.02 4.65 11.24
N GLY A 608 10.23 4.65 10.15
CA GLY A 608 10.24 5.64 9.07
C GLY A 608 10.64 5.10 7.68
N ALA A 609 11.11 3.84 7.57
CA ALA A 609 11.45 3.13 6.31
C ALA A 609 10.34 2.12 5.85
N VAL A 610 10.46 1.29 4.76
CA VAL A 610 9.28 0.84 3.91
C VAL A 610 9.20 -0.59 3.18
N GLU A 611 8.39 -1.57 3.66
CA GLU A 611 7.44 -2.57 3.00
C GLU A 611 6.57 -3.25 4.10
N LEU A 612 5.25 -3.50 3.92
CA LEU A 612 4.38 -4.09 4.96
C LEU A 612 4.25 -5.64 4.97
N LEU A 613 4.44 -6.25 6.16
CA LEU A 613 4.03 -7.63 6.48
C LEU A 613 2.94 -7.68 7.56
N MET A 614 1.95 -8.56 7.41
CA MET A 614 0.81 -8.72 8.34
C MET A 614 0.96 -10.01 9.16
N GLU A 615 0.86 -9.94 10.48
CA GLU A 615 0.96 -11.08 11.41
C GLU A 615 -0.37 -11.36 12.11
N GLY A 616 -0.77 -12.63 12.23
CA GLY A 616 -1.76 -13.04 13.25
C GLY A 616 -2.81 -14.05 12.79
N HIS A 617 -3.79 -14.31 13.65
CA HIS A 617 -4.80 -15.35 13.43
C HIS A 617 -5.87 -14.98 12.38
N HIS A 618 -5.98 -13.70 12.01
CA HIS A 618 -6.94 -13.18 11.02
C HIS A 618 -6.56 -13.48 9.55
N LEU A 619 -5.38 -14.06 9.30
CA LEU A 619 -4.89 -14.37 7.96
C LEU A 619 -5.67 -15.54 7.31
N ALA A 620 -5.89 -15.46 6.00
CA ALA A 620 -6.48 -16.52 5.18
C ALA A 620 -5.70 -17.84 5.30
N ARG A 621 -6.34 -18.99 5.05
CA ARG A 621 -5.64 -20.29 4.97
C ARG A 621 -4.58 -20.24 3.88
N GLY A 622 -4.94 -19.72 2.71
CA GLY A 622 -4.10 -19.60 1.53
C GLY A 622 -4.92 -19.41 0.26
N TYR A 623 -4.35 -19.82 -0.87
CA TYR A 623 -5.03 -19.80 -2.17
C TYR A 623 -5.56 -21.18 -2.55
N LEU A 624 -6.72 -21.19 -3.21
CA LEU A 624 -7.39 -22.40 -3.69
C LEU A 624 -6.54 -23.17 -4.70
N ASP A 625 -5.96 -22.44 -5.66
CA ASP A 625 -5.04 -23.03 -6.64
C ASP A 625 -3.59 -22.86 -6.16
N GLN A 626 -2.81 -23.91 -6.32
CA GLN A 626 -1.35 -23.85 -6.25
C GLN A 626 -0.81 -24.02 -7.68
N THR A 627 -0.18 -22.97 -8.23
CA THR A 627 0.51 -23.02 -9.52
C THR A 627 1.96 -22.55 -9.35
N THR A 628 2.83 -22.84 -10.32
CA THR A 628 4.24 -22.42 -10.29
C THR A 628 4.43 -20.91 -10.18
N ALA A 629 3.48 -20.11 -10.66
CA ALA A 629 3.48 -18.64 -10.53
C ALA A 629 2.68 -18.12 -9.32
N ARG A 630 1.98 -18.99 -8.59
CA ARG A 630 1.07 -18.64 -7.49
C ARG A 630 0.97 -19.79 -6.49
N THR A 631 1.89 -19.84 -5.54
CA THR A 631 1.79 -20.71 -4.36
C THR A 631 1.39 -19.91 -3.13
N THR A 632 0.76 -20.57 -2.16
CA THR A 632 0.46 -19.97 -0.85
C THR A 632 1.76 -19.61 -0.12
N GLN A 633 2.75 -20.50 -0.14
CA GLN A 633 4.05 -20.35 0.54
C GLN A 633 4.91 -19.18 0.03
N ALA A 634 4.66 -18.64 -1.18
CA ALA A 634 5.40 -17.49 -1.70
C ALA A 634 5.07 -16.17 -0.97
N VAL A 635 3.91 -16.11 -0.29
CA VAL A 635 3.37 -14.89 0.34
C VAL A 635 2.80 -15.11 1.74
N PHE A 636 2.31 -16.30 2.09
CA PHE A 636 2.06 -16.71 3.47
C PHE A 636 3.30 -17.46 3.96
N LEU A 637 4.01 -16.87 4.91
CA LEU A 637 5.21 -17.44 5.50
C LEU A 637 4.82 -18.22 6.76
N ASP A 638 4.89 -19.55 6.67
CA ASP A 638 4.69 -20.44 7.82
C ASP A 638 5.89 -20.41 8.77
N ALA A 639 7.11 -20.27 8.22
CA ALA A 639 8.34 -20.07 8.98
C ALA A 639 8.59 -18.56 9.21
N PRO A 640 8.65 -18.09 10.47
CA PRO A 640 8.93 -16.69 10.78
C PRO A 640 10.42 -16.36 10.55
N PRO A 641 10.77 -15.14 10.10
CA PRO A 641 12.15 -14.66 10.07
C PRO A 641 12.83 -14.70 11.44
N THR A 642 14.16 -14.69 11.43
CA THR A 642 15.00 -14.69 12.64
C THR A 642 14.72 -13.50 13.55
N TRP A 643 14.55 -12.29 12.99
CA TRP A 643 14.22 -11.09 13.75
C TRP A 643 12.86 -11.20 14.46
N MET A 644 11.85 -11.84 13.85
CA MET A 644 10.53 -12.04 14.44
C MET A 644 10.63 -13.05 15.59
N SER A 645 11.35 -14.15 15.34
CA SER A 645 11.60 -15.21 16.33
C SER A 645 12.34 -14.69 17.57
N ALA A 646 13.30 -13.78 17.40
CA ALA A 646 13.99 -13.12 18.50
C ALA A 646 13.10 -12.10 19.24
N MET A 647 12.18 -11.43 18.54
CA MET A 647 11.33 -10.38 19.10
C MET A 647 10.15 -10.94 19.89
N HIS A 648 9.50 -11.98 19.37
CA HIS A 648 8.27 -12.57 19.89
C HIS A 648 8.33 -14.12 19.87
N PRO A 649 9.25 -14.76 20.63
CA PRO A 649 9.53 -16.20 20.53
C PRO A 649 8.30 -17.10 20.76
N ALA A 650 7.38 -16.69 21.65
CA ALA A 650 6.13 -17.41 21.92
C ALA A 650 5.14 -17.41 20.73
N ARG A 651 5.32 -16.51 19.75
CA ARG A 651 4.51 -16.43 18.52
C ARG A 651 5.20 -17.02 17.30
N ALA A 652 6.42 -17.51 17.47
CA ALA A 652 7.26 -18.06 16.41
C ALA A 652 7.31 -19.60 16.39
N SER A 653 6.76 -20.28 17.40
CA SER A 653 6.80 -21.73 17.52
C SER A 653 5.69 -22.29 18.42
N GLY A 654 5.39 -23.59 18.27
CA GLY A 654 4.41 -24.30 19.09
C GLY A 654 2.96 -23.89 18.82
N GLU A 655 2.09 -24.12 19.79
CA GLU A 655 0.65 -23.82 19.68
C GLU A 655 0.34 -22.31 19.53
N GLY A 656 1.26 -21.44 19.96
CA GLY A 656 1.17 -19.99 19.79
C GLY A 656 1.66 -19.47 18.43
N GLN A 657 2.13 -20.34 17.53
CA GLN A 657 2.74 -19.92 16.27
C GLN A 657 1.76 -19.16 15.38
N THR A 658 2.18 -17.96 14.97
CA THR A 658 1.49 -17.13 14.00
C THR A 658 2.16 -17.26 12.63
N ARG A 659 1.44 -16.86 11.58
CA ARG A 659 1.98 -16.75 10.23
C ARG A 659 2.12 -15.29 9.85
N LEU A 660 3.01 -15.02 8.89
CA LEU A 660 3.13 -13.72 8.25
C LEU A 660 2.54 -13.75 6.85
N TYR A 661 1.93 -12.65 6.41
CA TYR A 661 1.49 -12.45 5.04
C TYR A 661 2.17 -11.23 4.41
N ARG A 662 2.76 -11.42 3.23
CA ARG A 662 3.44 -10.40 2.42
C ARG A 662 2.40 -9.66 1.56
N SER A 663 2.06 -8.42 1.92
CA SER A 663 1.02 -7.67 1.20
C SER A 663 1.48 -7.16 -0.17
N GLY A 664 2.77 -6.88 -0.33
CA GLY A 664 3.33 -6.15 -1.47
C GLY A 664 3.00 -4.64 -1.47
N ASP A 665 2.31 -4.16 -0.42
CA ASP A 665 2.13 -2.74 -0.16
C ASP A 665 3.35 -2.18 0.57
N LEU A 666 3.77 -1.00 0.16
CA LEU A 666 4.84 -0.22 0.74
C LEU A 666 4.23 0.78 1.74
N GLY A 667 4.73 0.79 2.96
CA GLY A 667 4.34 1.72 4.01
C GLY A 667 5.36 1.75 5.14
N ARG A 668 5.32 2.79 5.97
CA ARG A 668 6.27 3.04 7.07
C ARG A 668 5.57 3.17 8.42
N TRP A 669 6.20 2.67 9.47
CA TRP A 669 5.84 3.07 10.83
C TRP A 669 6.26 4.52 11.07
N ASN A 670 5.40 5.26 11.76
CA ASN A 670 5.70 6.59 12.29
C ASN A 670 5.84 6.54 13.82
N HIS A 671 6.53 7.52 14.39
CA HIS A 671 6.81 7.61 15.84
C HIS A 671 5.58 7.84 16.74
N ASP A 672 4.41 8.19 16.19
CA ASP A 672 3.14 8.25 16.94
C ASP A 672 2.44 6.88 17.03
N GLY A 673 3.09 5.83 16.53
CA GLY A 673 2.54 4.49 16.42
C GLY A 673 1.37 4.43 15.44
N THR A 674 1.46 5.14 14.31
CA THR A 674 0.61 4.94 13.13
C THR A 674 1.43 4.54 11.91
N ILE A 675 0.79 4.04 10.86
CA ILE A 675 1.43 3.61 9.61
C ILE A 675 1.04 4.58 8.48
N ASP A 676 2.02 5.15 7.77
CA ASP A 676 1.79 5.83 6.48
C ASP A 676 1.91 4.82 5.33
N TYR A 677 0.98 4.85 4.38
CA TYR A 677 1.07 4.14 3.10
C TYR A 677 1.90 4.94 2.10
N VAL A 678 2.78 4.24 1.38
CA VAL A 678 3.72 4.82 0.41
C VAL A 678 3.39 4.39 -1.03
N GLY A 679 2.92 3.15 -1.24
CA GLY A 679 2.56 2.67 -2.58
C GLY A 679 2.50 1.16 -2.68
N ARG A 680 2.70 0.61 -3.89
CA ARG A 680 2.90 -0.83 -4.11
C ARG A 680 4.25 -1.11 -4.75
N LYS A 681 4.80 -2.30 -4.49
CA LYS A 681 6.02 -2.80 -5.15
C LYS A 681 5.75 -3.55 -6.47
N ASP A 682 4.49 -3.77 -6.81
CA ASP A 682 4.04 -4.57 -7.95
C ASP A 682 3.00 -3.83 -8.81
N HIS A 683 2.47 -4.50 -9.83
CA HIS A 683 1.57 -3.94 -10.86
C HIS A 683 0.07 -4.02 -10.51
N MET A 684 -0.30 -4.08 -9.24
CA MET A 684 -1.72 -4.01 -8.86
C MET A 684 -2.18 -2.57 -8.64
N LEU A 685 -3.34 -2.27 -9.20
CA LEU A 685 -4.02 -0.99 -9.18
C LEU A 685 -5.24 -1.07 -8.26
N LYS A 686 -5.72 0.09 -7.83
CA LYS A 686 -6.97 0.25 -7.08
C LYS A 686 -7.82 1.31 -7.76
N LEU A 687 -9.09 0.99 -8.02
CA LEU A 687 -10.06 1.88 -8.65
C LEU A 687 -11.46 1.52 -8.13
N ASP A 688 -12.26 2.50 -7.71
CA ASP A 688 -13.59 2.30 -7.12
C ASP A 688 -13.61 1.26 -5.99
N GLY A 689 -12.57 1.30 -5.15
CA GLY A 689 -12.29 0.30 -4.10
C GLY A 689 -11.90 -1.10 -4.59
N CYS A 690 -12.06 -1.40 -5.89
CA CYS A 690 -11.76 -2.68 -6.51
C CYS A 690 -10.24 -2.86 -6.74
N ARG A 691 -9.74 -4.07 -6.47
CA ARG A 691 -8.34 -4.45 -6.73
C ARG A 691 -8.23 -4.97 -8.16
N ILE A 692 -7.54 -4.25 -9.03
CA ILE A 692 -7.37 -4.56 -10.45
C ILE A 692 -5.91 -4.97 -10.68
N ASN A 693 -5.68 -6.09 -11.38
CA ASN A 693 -4.34 -6.46 -11.80
C ASN A 693 -4.08 -5.96 -13.23
N ALA A 694 -3.19 -4.98 -13.40
CA ALA A 694 -2.89 -4.41 -14.72
C ALA A 694 -2.44 -5.49 -15.71
N LEU A 695 -1.65 -6.47 -15.26
CA LEU A 695 -1.15 -7.56 -16.11
C LEU A 695 -2.24 -8.53 -16.57
N GLU A 696 -3.35 -8.66 -15.85
CA GLU A 696 -4.50 -9.49 -16.28
C GLU A 696 -5.25 -8.82 -17.44
N VAL A 697 -5.50 -7.52 -17.33
CA VAL A 697 -6.09 -6.71 -18.40
C VAL A 697 -5.15 -6.66 -19.62
N GLU A 698 -3.85 -6.43 -19.41
CA GLU A 698 -2.85 -6.46 -20.48
C GLU A 698 -2.71 -7.86 -21.12
N HIS A 699 -2.86 -8.96 -20.35
CA HIS A 699 -2.78 -10.32 -20.89
C HIS A 699 -3.94 -10.63 -21.83
N GLU A 700 -5.17 -10.27 -21.44
CA GLU A 700 -6.36 -10.44 -22.29
C GLU A 700 -6.29 -9.53 -23.53
N ALA A 701 -5.89 -8.27 -23.37
CA ALA A 701 -5.70 -7.34 -24.49
C ALA A 701 -4.67 -7.82 -25.52
N ARG A 702 -3.56 -8.41 -25.07
CA ARG A 702 -2.51 -8.94 -25.95
C ARG A 702 -3.00 -10.03 -26.91
N LYS A 703 -4.15 -10.65 -26.69
CA LYS A 703 -4.76 -11.62 -27.62
C LYS A 703 -5.22 -11.01 -28.95
N ARG A 704 -5.32 -9.67 -29.05
CA ARG A 704 -5.69 -8.92 -30.27
C ARG A 704 -4.57 -8.04 -30.84
N LEU A 705 -3.43 -8.01 -30.17
CA LEU A 705 -2.26 -7.21 -30.52
C LEU A 705 -1.20 -8.06 -31.25
N SER A 706 -0.35 -7.42 -32.05
CA SER A 706 0.83 -8.07 -32.61
C SER A 706 1.90 -8.28 -31.52
N PRO A 707 2.88 -9.17 -31.72
CA PRO A 707 3.99 -9.35 -30.77
C PRO A 707 4.91 -8.13 -30.61
N LEU A 708 4.78 -7.12 -31.47
CA LEU A 708 5.58 -5.89 -31.47
C LEU A 708 4.83 -4.73 -30.78
N ASP A 709 3.50 -4.78 -30.77
CA ASP A 709 2.67 -3.81 -30.08
C ASP A 709 2.83 -3.93 -28.56
N THR A 710 2.68 -2.82 -27.85
CA THR A 710 2.70 -2.78 -26.39
C THR A 710 1.42 -2.14 -25.87
N ILE A 711 0.82 -2.77 -24.87
CA ILE A 711 -0.24 -2.18 -24.05
C ILE A 711 0.23 -2.09 -22.59
N ILE A 712 -0.03 -0.95 -21.96
CA ILE A 712 0.22 -0.70 -20.55
C ILE A 712 -1.10 -0.25 -19.93
N VAL A 713 -1.51 -0.87 -18.83
CA VAL A 713 -2.69 -0.47 -18.07
C VAL A 713 -2.27 0.23 -16.79
N ASP A 714 -2.89 1.37 -16.50
CA ASP A 714 -2.68 2.20 -15.30
C ASP A 714 -3.99 2.92 -14.90
N VAL A 715 -4.02 3.58 -13.74
CA VAL A 715 -5.17 4.43 -13.32
C VAL A 715 -4.78 5.89 -13.36
N PHE A 716 -5.57 6.72 -14.05
CA PHE A 716 -5.36 8.17 -14.15
C PHE A 716 -6.51 8.94 -13.50
N GLY A 717 -6.16 9.96 -12.71
CA GLY A 717 -7.12 10.83 -12.03
C GLY A 717 -6.47 11.60 -10.90
N LEU A 718 -7.21 12.57 -10.34
CA LEU A 718 -6.80 13.31 -9.15
C LEU A 718 -7.58 12.84 -7.93
N LEU A 719 -6.93 12.81 -6.77
CA LEU A 719 -7.56 12.52 -5.48
C LEU A 719 -8.21 13.77 -4.86
N ASP A 720 -8.74 14.68 -5.70
CA ASP A 720 -9.34 15.95 -5.26
C ASP A 720 -10.88 15.94 -5.21
N GLY A 721 -11.53 14.97 -5.87
CA GLY A 721 -12.98 14.72 -5.75
C GLY A 721 -13.84 15.29 -6.89
N GLU A 722 -13.28 16.09 -7.81
CA GLU A 722 -14.08 16.74 -8.86
C GLU A 722 -14.34 15.87 -10.11
N GLU A 723 -13.43 14.96 -10.44
CA GLU A 723 -13.61 13.95 -11.48
C GLU A 723 -13.15 12.58 -10.95
N ASP A 724 -13.93 11.53 -11.23
CA ASP A 724 -13.59 10.17 -10.83
C ASP A 724 -12.32 9.69 -11.56
N PRO A 725 -11.41 8.93 -10.90
CA PRO A 725 -10.30 8.28 -11.58
C PRO A 725 -10.79 7.26 -12.61
N VAL A 726 -9.98 6.98 -13.63
CA VAL A 726 -10.32 6.07 -14.73
C VAL A 726 -9.24 5.02 -14.97
N LEU A 727 -9.65 3.81 -15.31
CA LEU A 727 -8.75 2.77 -15.82
C LEU A 727 -8.37 3.11 -17.27
N ALA A 728 -7.10 3.36 -17.50
CA ALA A 728 -6.56 3.78 -18.78
C ALA A 728 -5.65 2.71 -19.39
N ALA A 729 -5.77 2.53 -20.71
CA ALA A 729 -4.92 1.65 -21.50
C ALA A 729 -4.13 2.45 -22.54
N LEU A 730 -2.80 2.41 -22.41
CA LEU A 730 -1.88 3.12 -23.29
C LEU A 730 -1.28 2.14 -24.29
N LEU A 731 -1.49 2.42 -25.58
CA LEU A 731 -1.17 1.58 -26.71
C LEU A 731 -0.01 2.18 -27.52
N HIS A 732 1.03 1.38 -27.73
CA HIS A 732 2.02 1.64 -28.77
C HIS A 732 1.85 0.57 -29.85
N LEU A 733 1.48 0.99 -31.06
CA LEU A 733 1.22 0.12 -32.20
C LEU A 733 2.40 0.22 -33.18
N ASP A 734 3.14 -0.87 -33.36
CA ASP A 734 4.36 -0.85 -34.17
C ASP A 734 4.04 -0.70 -35.66
N GLY A 735 4.91 0.00 -36.39
CA GLY A 735 4.67 0.43 -37.78
C GLY A 735 3.54 1.45 -37.96
N HIS A 736 2.76 1.75 -36.91
CA HIS A 736 1.63 2.71 -36.92
C HIS A 736 1.87 3.90 -35.97
N SER A 737 3.11 4.08 -35.49
CA SER A 737 3.52 5.32 -34.82
C SER A 737 3.41 6.49 -35.79
N ALA A 738 2.42 7.35 -35.56
CA ALA A 738 1.94 8.37 -36.48
C ALA A 738 3.05 9.13 -37.24
N ASN A 739 3.02 9.03 -38.57
CA ASN A 739 3.65 9.97 -39.51
C ASN A 739 3.03 11.40 -39.45
N ALA A 740 2.33 11.70 -38.36
CA ALA A 740 1.56 12.90 -38.07
C ALA A 740 1.76 13.39 -36.62
N MET A 741 2.89 13.05 -35.97
CA MET A 741 3.32 13.73 -34.73
C MET A 741 3.59 15.22 -34.99
N ARG A 742 2.52 16.03 -34.97
CA ARG A 742 2.66 17.41 -34.51
C ARG A 742 3.18 17.32 -33.08
N VAL A 743 4.32 17.95 -32.83
CA VAL A 743 4.87 18.11 -31.49
C VAL A 743 3.79 18.77 -30.63
N SER A 744 3.18 17.99 -29.73
CA SER A 744 2.39 18.60 -28.66
C SER A 744 3.36 19.39 -27.78
N PRO A 745 3.10 20.67 -27.50
CA PRO A 745 4.05 21.53 -26.78
C PRO A 745 4.16 21.18 -25.28
N THR A 746 3.60 20.05 -24.85
CA THR A 746 3.51 19.58 -23.47
C THR A 746 4.68 18.70 -23.01
N ALA A 747 5.59 18.29 -23.91
CA ALA A 747 6.78 17.51 -23.55
C ALA A 747 7.70 18.34 -22.63
N SER A 748 7.48 18.21 -21.33
CA SER A 748 8.18 18.91 -20.26
C SER A 748 9.46 18.18 -19.83
N LEU A 749 9.55 16.89 -20.18
CA LEU A 749 10.63 16.00 -19.80
C LEU A 749 11.28 15.33 -21.03
N PRO A 750 12.61 15.41 -21.21
CA PRO A 750 13.35 14.53 -22.12
C PRO A 750 13.00 13.05 -21.94
N GLY A 751 12.61 12.38 -23.04
CA GLY A 751 12.16 10.98 -23.05
C GLY A 751 10.67 10.76 -22.73
N GLU A 752 9.89 11.83 -22.63
CA GLU A 752 8.43 11.78 -22.45
C GLU A 752 7.73 11.36 -23.77
N PRO A 753 6.90 10.29 -23.77
CA PRO A 753 6.11 9.92 -24.93
C PRO A 753 4.94 10.87 -25.13
N SER A 754 4.78 11.38 -26.36
CA SER A 754 3.56 12.06 -26.77
C SER A 754 2.37 11.08 -26.75
N VAL A 755 1.28 11.48 -26.12
CA VAL A 755 0.01 10.75 -26.07
C VAL A 755 -1.10 11.51 -26.79
N MET A 756 -2.01 10.75 -27.39
CA MET A 756 -3.20 11.25 -28.09
C MET A 756 -4.37 10.28 -27.92
N ASP A 757 -5.59 10.76 -28.16
CA ASP A 757 -6.78 9.92 -28.17
C ASP A 757 -6.76 8.96 -29.36
N VAL A 758 -7.09 7.69 -29.09
CA VAL A 758 -7.21 6.64 -30.12
C VAL A 758 -8.31 6.91 -31.16
N GLU A 759 -9.24 7.81 -30.86
CA GLU A 759 -10.31 8.23 -31.77
C GLU A 759 -9.78 9.05 -32.96
N GLU A 760 -8.56 9.59 -32.86
CA GLU A 760 -7.91 10.36 -33.94
C GLU A 760 -7.22 9.46 -34.99
N ASP A 761 -6.99 8.17 -34.70
CA ASP A 761 -6.42 7.17 -35.61
C ASP A 761 -7.42 6.02 -35.87
N PRO A 762 -7.98 5.90 -37.10
CA PRO A 762 -8.92 4.84 -37.44
C PRO A 762 -8.40 3.41 -37.21
N TYR A 763 -7.09 3.17 -37.32
CA TYR A 763 -6.50 1.85 -37.05
C TYR A 763 -6.46 1.56 -35.55
N ALA A 764 -6.02 2.55 -34.76
CA ALA A 764 -6.04 2.45 -33.30
C ALA A 764 -7.47 2.27 -32.76
N ALA A 765 -8.45 3.02 -33.28
CA ALA A 765 -9.86 2.89 -32.90
C ALA A 765 -10.42 1.47 -33.14
N ILE A 766 -10.13 0.86 -34.30
CA ILE A 766 -10.52 -0.53 -34.59
C ILE A 766 -9.84 -1.50 -33.62
N LYS A 767 -8.53 -1.35 -33.38
CA LYS A 767 -7.79 -2.19 -32.43
C LYS A 767 -8.33 -2.07 -31.00
N VAL A 768 -8.72 -0.87 -30.58
CA VAL A 768 -9.34 -0.62 -29.28
C VAL A 768 -10.70 -1.30 -29.15
N ALA A 769 -11.51 -1.31 -30.21
CA ALA A 769 -12.78 -2.05 -30.21
C ALA A 769 -12.56 -3.56 -30.03
N GLU A 770 -11.64 -4.16 -30.80
CA GLU A 770 -11.28 -5.59 -30.67
C GLU A 770 -10.76 -5.93 -29.25
N ILE A 771 -9.96 -5.04 -28.66
CA ILE A 771 -9.40 -5.20 -27.31
C ILE A 771 -10.50 -5.10 -26.26
N LYS A 772 -11.37 -4.08 -26.33
CA LYS A 772 -12.52 -3.91 -25.41
C LYS A 772 -13.42 -5.15 -25.44
N GLU A 773 -13.73 -5.68 -26.62
CA GLU A 773 -14.54 -6.90 -26.79
C GLU A 773 -13.93 -8.11 -26.05
N VAL A 774 -12.63 -8.38 -26.24
CA VAL A 774 -11.97 -9.54 -25.60
C VAL A 774 -11.87 -9.38 -24.08
N ILE A 775 -11.54 -8.18 -23.59
CA ILE A 775 -11.48 -7.93 -22.14
C ILE A 775 -12.87 -8.12 -21.52
N ALA A 776 -13.92 -7.54 -22.11
CA ALA A 776 -15.28 -7.63 -21.60
C ALA A 776 -15.85 -9.07 -21.65
N ALA A 777 -15.43 -9.88 -22.62
CA ALA A 777 -15.82 -11.29 -22.70
C ALA A 777 -15.13 -12.19 -21.64
N ALA A 778 -13.97 -11.78 -21.12
CA ALA A 778 -13.13 -12.58 -20.24
C ALA A 778 -13.14 -12.13 -18.77
N LEU A 779 -13.22 -10.82 -18.52
CA LEU A 779 -13.03 -10.20 -17.19
C LEU A 779 -14.26 -9.42 -16.73
N PRO A 780 -14.45 -9.22 -15.41
CA PRO A 780 -15.51 -8.36 -14.86
C PRO A 780 -15.47 -6.93 -15.45
N SER A 781 -16.64 -6.28 -15.53
CA SER A 781 -16.81 -4.95 -16.14
C SER A 781 -15.87 -3.89 -15.58
N HIS A 782 -15.63 -3.86 -14.27
CA HIS A 782 -14.71 -2.92 -13.61
C HIS A 782 -13.23 -3.11 -14.00
N MET A 783 -12.87 -4.18 -14.72
CA MET A 783 -11.53 -4.41 -15.27
C MET A 783 -11.40 -4.00 -16.74
N VAL A 784 -12.47 -3.53 -17.38
CA VAL A 784 -12.45 -3.02 -18.77
C VAL A 784 -11.99 -1.55 -18.75
N PRO A 785 -10.88 -1.18 -19.41
CA PRO A 785 -10.44 0.22 -19.46
C PRO A 785 -11.48 1.10 -20.16
N THR A 786 -11.72 2.29 -19.62
CA THR A 786 -12.66 3.26 -20.18
C THR A 786 -11.94 4.25 -21.09
N LEU A 787 -10.72 4.65 -20.73
CA LEU A 787 -9.85 5.52 -21.52
C LEU A 787 -8.81 4.69 -22.30
N PHE A 788 -8.58 5.04 -23.56
CA PHE A 788 -7.54 4.45 -24.40
C PHE A 788 -6.72 5.56 -25.07
N LEU A 789 -5.40 5.51 -24.95
CA LEU A 789 -4.47 6.49 -25.49
C LEU A 789 -3.43 5.83 -26.39
N GLN A 790 -3.04 6.48 -27.49
CA GLN A 790 -1.94 6.05 -28.35
C GLN A 790 -0.65 6.77 -27.94
N MET A 791 0.44 6.02 -27.78
CA MET A 791 1.78 6.51 -27.43
C MET A 791 2.71 6.44 -28.64
N SER A 792 3.49 7.49 -28.88
CA SER A 792 4.54 7.47 -29.91
C SER A 792 5.65 6.45 -29.65
N HIS A 793 5.95 6.16 -28.38
CA HIS A 793 6.89 5.11 -28.00
C HIS A 793 6.61 4.62 -26.57
N VAL A 794 7.14 3.45 -26.23
CA VAL A 794 7.13 2.95 -24.85
C VAL A 794 8.29 3.59 -24.08
N PRO A 795 8.05 4.37 -23.01
CA PRO A 795 9.13 4.93 -22.20
C PRO A 795 9.83 3.79 -21.45
N ARG A 796 11.17 3.83 -21.37
CA ARG A 796 11.99 2.77 -20.78
C ARG A 796 13.03 3.33 -19.83
N THR A 797 13.17 2.65 -18.70
CA THR A 797 14.28 2.84 -17.76
C THR A 797 15.62 2.48 -18.43
N PRO A 798 16.77 2.89 -17.86
CA PRO A 798 18.10 2.46 -18.33
C PRO A 798 18.27 0.92 -18.40
N SER A 799 17.51 0.18 -17.58
CA SER A 799 17.46 -1.29 -17.61
C SER A 799 16.64 -1.89 -18.77
N LYS A 800 16.18 -1.06 -19.72
CA LYS A 800 15.29 -1.38 -20.86
C LYS A 800 13.87 -1.87 -20.49
N LYS A 801 13.57 -2.03 -19.19
CA LYS A 801 12.22 -2.23 -18.66
C LYS A 801 11.38 -0.96 -18.84
N THR A 802 10.08 -1.11 -19.07
CA THR A 802 9.10 -0.02 -19.13
C THR A 802 9.20 0.92 -17.92
N ASP A 803 9.29 2.22 -18.16
CA ASP A 803 9.26 3.24 -17.10
C ASP A 803 7.81 3.60 -16.77
N ARG A 804 7.24 2.92 -15.75
CA ARG A 804 5.89 3.23 -15.29
C ARG A 804 5.78 4.57 -14.57
N ARG A 805 6.85 5.13 -13.99
CA ARG A 805 6.77 6.48 -13.40
C ARG A 805 6.56 7.53 -14.49
N MET A 806 7.20 7.35 -15.64
CA MET A 806 6.95 8.18 -16.82
C MET A 806 5.52 8.00 -17.35
N ILE A 807 4.98 6.77 -17.40
CA ILE A 807 3.59 6.51 -17.80
C ILE A 807 2.59 7.24 -16.89
N SER A 808 2.71 7.10 -15.56
CA SER A 808 1.79 7.75 -14.63
C SER A 808 1.92 9.28 -14.67
N HIS A 809 3.12 9.82 -14.92
CA HIS A 809 3.32 11.25 -15.17
C HIS A 809 2.59 11.73 -16.43
N VAL A 810 2.83 11.06 -17.56
CA VAL A 810 2.22 11.41 -18.87
C VAL A 810 0.69 11.33 -18.80
N GLY A 811 0.15 10.28 -18.17
CA GLY A 811 -1.28 10.14 -17.94
C GLY A 811 -1.87 11.27 -17.10
N LEU A 812 -1.17 11.67 -16.03
CA LEU A 812 -1.57 12.80 -15.20
C LEU A 812 -1.51 14.13 -15.97
N MET A 813 -0.47 14.38 -16.77
CA MET A 813 -0.35 15.60 -17.57
C MET A 813 -1.47 15.68 -18.62
N TYR A 814 -1.73 14.60 -19.34
CA TYR A 814 -2.84 14.50 -20.29
C TYR A 814 -4.21 14.73 -19.63
N TYR A 815 -4.44 14.15 -18.44
CA TYR A 815 -5.67 14.32 -17.67
C TYR A 815 -5.86 15.78 -17.20
N LEU A 816 -4.80 16.41 -16.72
CA LEU A 816 -4.80 17.82 -16.32
C LEU A 816 -5.10 18.76 -17.51
N ASP A 817 -4.52 18.49 -18.68
CA ASP A 817 -4.74 19.30 -19.89
C ASP A 817 -6.20 19.16 -20.37
N ARG A 818 -6.74 17.94 -20.44
CA ARG A 818 -8.17 17.71 -20.74
C ARG A 818 -9.11 18.39 -19.73
N ARG A 819 -8.78 18.39 -18.43
CA ARG A 819 -9.56 19.15 -17.41
C ARG A 819 -9.52 20.65 -17.71
N ALA A 820 -8.34 21.20 -18.01
CA ALA A 820 -8.19 22.61 -18.37
C ALA A 820 -8.95 22.99 -19.65
N GLU A 821 -8.97 22.12 -20.67
CA GLU A 821 -9.79 22.30 -21.87
C GLU A 821 -11.30 22.30 -21.56
N ARG A 822 -11.78 21.35 -20.73
CA ARG A 822 -13.18 21.29 -20.30
C ARG A 822 -13.61 22.55 -19.55
N SER A 823 -12.78 23.04 -18.62
CA SER A 823 -13.03 24.31 -17.91
C SER A 823 -13.06 25.52 -18.85
N ARG A 824 -12.30 25.50 -19.96
CA ARG A 824 -12.28 26.56 -20.98
C ARG A 824 -13.45 26.47 -21.97
N ASN A 825 -14.03 25.28 -22.18
CA ASN A 825 -15.07 25.02 -23.20
C ASN A 825 -16.23 24.12 -22.65
N PRO A 826 -17.07 24.64 -21.73
CA PRO A 826 -18.11 23.84 -21.06
C PRO A 826 -19.22 23.31 -21.99
N THR A 827 -19.33 23.79 -23.23
CA THR A 827 -20.27 23.28 -24.24
C THR A 827 -19.81 21.97 -24.90
N ARG A 828 -18.50 21.66 -24.90
CA ARG A 828 -17.97 20.41 -25.48
C ARG A 828 -18.13 19.23 -24.52
N GLY A 829 -17.91 19.45 -23.22
CA GLY A 829 -17.98 18.42 -22.17
C GLY A 829 -19.37 17.86 -21.85
N ARG A 830 -20.45 18.33 -22.50
CA ARG A 830 -21.79 17.76 -22.36
C ARG A 830 -22.04 16.50 -23.21
N ASN A 831 -21.27 16.29 -24.28
CA ASN A 831 -21.47 15.11 -25.14
C ASN A 831 -20.78 13.84 -24.60
N ASP A 832 -19.67 13.98 -23.87
CA ASP A 832 -18.91 12.83 -23.33
C ASP A 832 -19.65 12.09 -22.19
N ARG A 833 -20.64 12.72 -21.54
CA ARG A 833 -21.29 12.15 -20.33
C ARG A 833 -22.47 11.20 -20.61
N PHE A 834 -22.86 10.98 -21.86
CA PHE A 834 -23.93 10.01 -22.20
C PHE A 834 -23.65 9.27 -23.52
N VAL A 835 -22.78 8.27 -23.46
CA VAL A 835 -22.80 7.16 -24.42
C VAL A 835 -22.73 5.83 -23.68
N ASN A 836 -23.82 5.52 -22.95
CA ASN A 836 -24.15 4.12 -22.66
C ASN A 836 -24.53 3.46 -23.99
N TYR A 837 -23.60 2.74 -24.60
CA TYR A 837 -23.99 1.62 -25.47
C TYR A 837 -24.39 0.47 -24.54
N GLY A 838 -25.62 -0.02 -24.73
CA GLY A 838 -26.30 -0.93 -23.79
C GLY A 838 -25.99 -2.41 -23.98
#